data_AF-A0AAJ2MIN6-F1
#
_entry.id   AF-A0AAJ2MIN6-F1
#
_cell.length_a   1.000
_cell.length_b   1.000
_cell.length_c   1.000
_cell.angle_alpha   90.00
_cell.angle_beta   90.00
_cell.angle_gamma   90.00
#
_symmetry.space_group_name_H-M   'P 1'
#
loop_
_entity.id
_entity.type
_entity.pdbx_description
1 polymer ?
#
loop_
_entity_poly.entity_id
_entity_poly.type
_entity_poly.pdbx_seq_one_letter_code
_entity_poly.pdbx_strand_id
1 'polypeptide(L)'
;MFENCKNLETVDISKWDTSNIEYFNRMFSGCHKLTEINLAGWNTDKLKFLAYMFNECFNLKRVDLTGFDTSNVISFNALFESCTSLEQVDFTGFTTTSLEYVDNMFNNCTSLTSLDLSMFDTSKVISATRFVYGCSSLKSLDLSSWVISDDKVSMSETFHGANMLESLRVTNKFRFNELKSLRGIYSGTSETTNYWVMDDYLAVYEDTPALIDAHNNLQESAVHTYSIKGKHEVLFDTQGGDEVPPIQMIFDGKLATDPQYKGKRTGYRFMGWTLNDQPFTFNASPINGPLRLKASWQAHRYSVKYHSTGGTGSMNDQAFDFDELKALQPNTFTKTGYHFTGWNTKSDGKGVSYTDQQKVFSLSAEDAAVIDLYAQWEVADYLVTFENTGDSQIADQSYTIEKGIDSFETPTKKGYDFVGWYEGNQKIDRIPIGQTGKRTLTAQWSPKKYTITFEDEELPPQPYTIESRLTLPLSSKKRLGYHFIGWEVKEVLSQALNPTIITEIQPGNTGDLLLKASWRANSYVIQYDANGGAGTMAQQVLAYNQTAKLTKNTFSKEQEQFIGWNTKKDGSGTAYSNEQEILNLTAEKDGTVTLFAQWKSTTSALEDLINQEKAKDRDKARYTTESWNNYEKALKEAEEVLATTNDPAKHQAALANLQKAIANLVLRAPQIGNNSTIQTTNTKRYTTVKRYPLTGFLNNPDFLVIGIASVGIALVGLNGRRNKR
;
A
#
# COMPACT_ATOMS: atom_id res chain seq x y z
N MET A 1 -53.31 92.35 -19.44
CA MET A 1 -53.64 92.34 -20.89
C MET A 1 -53.78 90.91 -21.40
N PHE A 2 -52.78 90.06 -21.18
CA PHE A 2 -52.79 88.64 -21.53
C PHE A 2 -53.13 87.74 -20.33
N GLU A 3 -53.79 88.29 -19.30
CA GLU A 3 -54.15 87.54 -18.10
C GLU A 3 -55.00 86.31 -18.48
N ASN A 4 -54.65 85.14 -17.94
CA ASN A 4 -55.27 83.85 -18.19
C ASN A 4 -55.27 83.39 -19.66
N CYS A 5 -54.38 83.92 -20.50
CA CYS A 5 -54.11 83.36 -21.83
C CYS A 5 -53.29 82.07 -21.69
N LYS A 6 -53.90 81.01 -21.16
CA LYS A 6 -53.26 79.74 -20.76
C LYS A 6 -52.49 79.03 -21.88
N ASN A 7 -52.85 79.32 -23.14
CA ASN A 7 -52.21 78.75 -24.33
C ASN A 7 -51.19 79.70 -24.99
N LEU A 8 -50.92 80.88 -24.43
CA LEU A 8 -49.95 81.83 -24.98
C LEU A 8 -48.54 81.26 -24.82
N GLU A 9 -47.89 80.98 -25.94
CA GLU A 9 -46.51 80.47 -25.96
C GLU A 9 -45.51 81.61 -26.20
N THR A 10 -45.84 82.57 -27.07
CA THR A 10 -45.05 83.77 -27.36
C THR A 10 -45.97 84.93 -27.78
N VAL A 11 -45.48 86.17 -27.69
CA VAL A 11 -46.11 87.35 -28.26
C VAL A 11 -45.04 88.38 -28.63
N ASP A 12 -45.16 88.99 -29.81
CA ASP A 12 -44.29 90.11 -30.21
C ASP A 12 -44.88 91.45 -29.74
N ILE A 13 -44.20 92.07 -28.77
CA ILE A 13 -44.54 93.37 -28.17
C ILE A 13 -43.36 94.34 -28.23
N SER A 14 -42.38 94.06 -29.09
CA SER A 14 -41.12 94.82 -29.19
C SER A 14 -41.29 96.26 -29.67
N LYS A 15 -42.42 96.59 -30.31
CA LYS A 15 -42.71 97.92 -30.88
C LYS A 15 -43.66 98.76 -30.02
N TRP A 16 -43.99 98.32 -28.82
CA TRP A 16 -44.89 99.05 -27.95
C TRP A 16 -44.19 100.26 -27.35
N ASP A 17 -44.90 101.40 -27.34
CA ASP A 17 -44.48 102.56 -26.56
C ASP A 17 -45.04 102.42 -25.14
N THR A 18 -44.14 102.20 -24.17
CA THR A 18 -44.47 102.02 -22.76
C THR A 18 -44.19 103.26 -21.90
N SER A 19 -43.77 104.39 -22.49
CA SER A 19 -43.22 105.55 -21.76
C SER A 19 -44.21 106.30 -20.86
N ASN A 20 -45.48 105.90 -20.85
CA ASN A 20 -46.54 106.48 -20.02
C ASN A 20 -47.24 105.44 -19.13
N ILE A 21 -46.78 104.19 -19.13
CA ILE A 21 -47.40 103.11 -18.36
C ILE A 21 -46.87 103.15 -16.92
N GLU A 22 -47.78 103.33 -15.97
CA GLU A 22 -47.46 103.25 -14.54
C GLU A 22 -47.76 101.86 -13.92
N TYR A 23 -48.59 101.04 -14.59
CA TYR A 23 -49.13 99.78 -14.07
C TYR A 23 -49.03 98.64 -15.09
N PHE A 24 -48.17 97.65 -14.83
CA PHE A 24 -48.09 96.37 -15.57
C PHE A 24 -48.74 95.18 -14.84
N ASN A 25 -49.55 95.47 -13.82
CA ASN A 25 -50.14 94.44 -12.96
C ASN A 25 -50.83 93.34 -13.78
N ARG A 26 -50.57 92.07 -13.41
CA ARG A 26 -51.19 90.88 -14.00
C ARG A 26 -51.04 90.73 -15.51
N MET A 27 -50.11 91.45 -16.16
CA MET A 27 -50.09 91.53 -17.63
C MET A 27 -50.01 90.15 -18.30
N PHE A 28 -49.21 89.23 -17.78
CA PHE A 28 -49.04 87.85 -18.25
C PHE A 28 -49.48 86.80 -17.22
N SER A 29 -50.17 87.21 -16.15
CA SER A 29 -50.67 86.31 -15.11
C SER A 29 -51.43 85.12 -15.71
N GLY A 30 -51.16 83.89 -15.28
CA GLY A 30 -51.84 82.68 -15.76
C GLY A 30 -51.52 82.30 -17.22
N CYS A 31 -50.46 82.84 -17.83
CA CYS A 31 -49.98 82.39 -19.14
C CYS A 31 -49.17 81.07 -19.00
N HIS A 32 -49.85 79.97 -18.67
CA HIS A 32 -49.23 78.70 -18.29
C HIS A 32 -48.18 78.16 -19.28
N LYS A 33 -48.37 78.43 -20.58
CA LYS A 33 -47.49 77.96 -21.66
C LYS A 33 -46.34 78.92 -22.03
N LEU A 34 -46.31 80.13 -21.48
CA LEU A 34 -45.28 81.11 -21.78
C LEU A 34 -43.93 80.60 -21.26
N THR A 35 -42.95 80.44 -22.13
CA THR A 35 -41.62 79.91 -21.77
C THR A 35 -40.56 80.99 -21.65
N GLU A 36 -40.69 82.04 -22.44
CA GLU A 36 -39.86 83.23 -22.48
C GLU A 36 -40.70 84.43 -22.94
N ILE A 37 -40.25 85.64 -22.62
CA ILE A 37 -40.86 86.88 -23.10
C ILE A 37 -39.76 87.92 -23.32
N ASN A 38 -39.79 88.57 -24.49
CA ASN A 38 -38.86 89.65 -24.79
C ASN A 38 -39.50 90.99 -24.41
N LEU A 39 -38.93 91.65 -23.40
CA LEU A 39 -39.35 92.98 -22.92
C LEU A 39 -38.32 94.08 -23.25
N ALA A 40 -37.31 93.77 -24.06
CA ALA A 40 -36.26 94.70 -24.40
C ALA A 40 -36.82 95.95 -25.10
N GLY A 41 -36.29 97.12 -24.73
CA GLY A 41 -36.68 98.40 -25.32
C GLY A 41 -37.90 99.07 -24.66
N TRP A 42 -38.52 98.44 -23.66
CA TRP A 42 -39.54 99.09 -22.85
C TRP A 42 -38.94 100.25 -22.03
N ASN A 43 -39.55 101.42 -22.11
CA ASN A 43 -39.29 102.51 -21.17
C ASN A 43 -40.18 102.33 -19.94
N THR A 44 -39.57 102.22 -18.76
CA THR A 44 -40.24 102.02 -17.47
C THR A 44 -39.97 103.11 -16.44
N ASP A 45 -39.49 104.29 -16.88
CA ASP A 45 -39.17 105.44 -16.00
C ASP A 45 -40.33 105.86 -15.06
N LYS A 46 -41.58 105.67 -15.50
CA LYS A 46 -42.80 105.98 -14.72
C LYS A 46 -43.44 104.77 -14.03
N LEU A 47 -42.83 103.59 -14.13
CA LEU A 47 -43.41 102.35 -13.62
C LEU A 47 -43.52 102.40 -12.09
N LYS A 48 -44.73 102.16 -11.57
CA LYS A 48 -45.00 102.10 -10.12
C LYS A 48 -45.37 100.70 -9.63
N PHE A 49 -46.10 99.93 -10.43
CA PHE A 49 -46.63 98.62 -10.02
C PHE A 49 -46.51 97.56 -11.10
N LEU A 50 -45.89 96.42 -10.76
CA LEU A 50 -45.81 95.23 -11.61
C LEU A 50 -46.24 93.95 -10.84
N ALA A 51 -47.08 94.14 -9.82
CA ALA A 51 -47.58 93.03 -9.02
C ALA A 51 -48.31 91.98 -9.88
N TYR A 52 -48.07 90.71 -9.59
CA TYR A 52 -48.62 89.55 -10.30
C TYR A 52 -48.30 89.47 -11.81
N MET A 53 -47.36 90.27 -12.34
CA MET A 53 -47.17 90.36 -13.81
C MET A 53 -46.93 89.00 -14.47
N PHE A 54 -46.18 88.09 -13.83
CA PHE A 54 -45.89 86.75 -14.33
C PHE A 54 -46.42 85.63 -13.43
N ASN A 55 -47.32 85.91 -12.48
CA ASN A 55 -47.80 84.87 -11.56
C ASN A 55 -48.48 83.71 -12.34
N GLU A 56 -48.29 82.47 -11.90
CA GLU A 56 -48.81 81.25 -12.54
C GLU A 56 -48.34 81.03 -14.00
N CYS A 57 -47.25 81.67 -14.42
CA CYS A 57 -46.54 81.30 -15.65
C CYS A 57 -45.70 80.03 -15.43
N PHE A 58 -46.35 78.87 -15.27
CA PHE A 58 -45.71 77.62 -14.85
C PHE A 58 -44.52 77.19 -15.71
N ASN A 59 -44.52 77.49 -17.01
CA ASN A 59 -43.45 77.10 -17.94
C ASN A 59 -42.39 78.18 -18.17
N LEU A 60 -42.49 79.34 -17.54
CA LEU A 60 -41.56 80.45 -17.71
C LEU A 60 -40.22 80.10 -17.07
N LYS A 61 -39.19 79.94 -17.90
CA LYS A 61 -37.88 79.48 -17.43
C LYS A 61 -36.95 80.61 -17.03
N ARG A 62 -37.04 81.72 -17.76
CA ARG A 62 -36.18 82.88 -17.63
C ARG A 62 -36.98 84.11 -17.99
N VAL A 63 -36.70 85.21 -17.30
CA VAL A 63 -37.19 86.53 -17.66
C VAL A 63 -36.00 87.47 -17.64
N ASP A 64 -35.79 88.14 -18.77
CA ASP A 64 -34.83 89.23 -18.87
C ASP A 64 -35.56 90.54 -18.55
N LEU A 65 -35.23 91.14 -17.40
CA LEU A 65 -35.71 92.45 -16.99
C LEU A 65 -34.62 93.52 -17.08
N THR A 66 -33.50 93.21 -17.76
CA THR A 66 -32.40 94.17 -17.89
C THR A 66 -32.88 95.44 -18.61
N GLY A 67 -32.44 96.59 -18.09
CA GLY A 67 -32.85 97.89 -18.60
C GLY A 67 -34.17 98.43 -18.06
N PHE A 68 -34.90 97.69 -17.21
CA PHE A 68 -36.02 98.26 -16.47
C PHE A 68 -35.50 99.27 -15.44
N ASP A 69 -35.94 100.52 -15.55
CA ASP A 69 -35.88 101.47 -14.44
C ASP A 69 -36.91 101.05 -13.39
N THR A 70 -36.42 100.68 -12.21
CA THR A 70 -37.22 100.22 -11.05
C THR A 70 -37.18 101.21 -9.89
N SER A 71 -36.58 102.39 -10.06
CA SER A 71 -36.41 103.42 -9.03
C SER A 71 -37.71 103.92 -8.41
N ASN A 72 -38.78 103.91 -9.21
CA ASN A 72 -40.12 104.35 -8.84
C ASN A 72 -41.09 103.20 -8.49
N VAL A 73 -40.65 101.94 -8.58
CA VAL A 73 -41.51 100.79 -8.30
C VAL A 73 -41.77 100.64 -6.81
N ILE A 74 -43.04 100.57 -6.44
CA ILE A 74 -43.51 100.46 -5.05
C ILE A 74 -43.73 98.99 -4.67
N SER A 75 -44.15 98.13 -5.61
CA SER A 75 -44.49 96.74 -5.31
C SER A 75 -44.06 95.75 -6.38
N PHE A 76 -43.38 94.69 -5.92
CA PHE A 76 -43.11 93.44 -6.64
C PHE A 76 -43.96 92.26 -6.15
N ASN A 77 -45.11 92.53 -5.51
CA ASN A 77 -45.94 91.49 -4.93
C ASN A 77 -46.30 90.41 -5.96
N ALA A 78 -46.04 89.16 -5.60
CA ALA A 78 -46.36 87.98 -6.39
C ALA A 78 -45.86 88.03 -7.84
N LEU A 79 -44.78 88.78 -8.13
CA LEU A 79 -44.28 88.99 -9.49
C LEU A 79 -44.08 87.66 -10.23
N PHE A 80 -43.43 86.70 -9.57
CA PHE A 80 -43.15 85.36 -10.11
C PHE A 80 -43.84 84.25 -9.31
N GLU A 81 -44.90 84.56 -8.55
CA GLU A 81 -45.57 83.54 -7.73
C GLU A 81 -46.02 82.36 -8.60
N SER A 82 -45.66 81.15 -8.18
CA SER A 82 -45.90 79.88 -8.85
C SER A 82 -45.30 79.77 -10.26
N CYS A 83 -44.24 80.50 -10.58
CA CYS A 83 -43.41 80.24 -11.76
C CYS A 83 -42.52 79.01 -11.52
N THR A 84 -43.12 77.82 -11.54
CA THR A 84 -42.47 76.58 -11.09
C THR A 84 -41.28 76.15 -11.94
N SER A 85 -41.19 76.59 -13.21
CA SER A 85 -40.04 76.33 -14.11
C SER A 85 -38.96 77.42 -14.09
N LEU A 86 -39.12 78.49 -13.30
CA LEU A 86 -38.17 79.61 -13.28
C LEU A 86 -36.84 79.17 -12.65
N GLU A 87 -35.78 79.14 -13.45
CA GLU A 87 -34.46 78.64 -13.03
C GLU A 87 -33.57 79.76 -12.47
N GLN A 88 -33.69 80.96 -13.03
CA GLN A 88 -32.89 82.14 -12.70
C GLN A 88 -33.64 83.42 -13.06
N VAL A 89 -33.33 84.50 -12.34
CA VAL A 89 -33.73 85.87 -12.69
C VAL A 89 -32.51 86.77 -12.58
N ASP A 90 -32.30 87.62 -13.58
CA ASP A 90 -31.23 88.61 -13.57
C ASP A 90 -31.78 89.96 -13.13
N PHE A 91 -31.25 90.49 -12.02
CA PHE A 91 -31.62 91.79 -11.44
C PHE A 91 -30.59 92.88 -11.74
N THR A 92 -29.65 92.63 -12.65
CA THR A 92 -28.62 93.60 -13.00
C THR A 92 -29.26 94.91 -13.46
N GLY A 93 -28.87 96.01 -12.81
CA GLY A 93 -29.37 97.35 -13.11
C GLY A 93 -30.62 97.77 -12.33
N PHE A 94 -31.17 96.91 -11.47
CA PHE A 94 -32.30 97.28 -10.61
C PHE A 94 -31.87 98.29 -9.55
N THR A 95 -32.73 99.27 -9.29
CA THR A 95 -32.55 100.29 -8.25
C THR A 95 -33.87 100.43 -7.51
N THR A 96 -34.06 99.75 -6.37
CA THR A 96 -35.38 99.61 -5.74
C THR A 96 -35.66 100.67 -4.66
N THR A 97 -35.27 101.92 -4.88
CA THR A 97 -35.28 103.01 -3.86
C THR A 97 -36.66 103.41 -3.35
N SER A 98 -37.74 102.98 -4.02
CA SER A 98 -39.13 103.25 -3.64
C SER A 98 -39.92 102.01 -3.23
N LEU A 99 -39.26 100.85 -3.13
CA LEU A 99 -39.90 99.56 -2.95
C LEU A 99 -40.41 99.38 -1.51
N GLU A 100 -41.70 99.09 -1.37
CA GLU A 100 -42.38 98.90 -0.08
C GLU A 100 -42.87 97.45 0.12
N TYR A 101 -43.32 96.78 -0.95
CA TYR A 101 -43.97 95.47 -0.87
C TYR A 101 -43.34 94.45 -1.83
N VAL A 102 -42.90 93.31 -1.30
CA VAL A 102 -42.36 92.17 -2.07
C VAL A 102 -43.02 90.84 -1.66
N ASP A 103 -44.23 90.88 -1.12
CA ASP A 103 -44.93 89.69 -0.66
C ASP A 103 -45.10 88.65 -1.77
N ASN A 104 -44.81 87.38 -1.47
CA ASN A 104 -44.94 86.24 -2.39
C ASN A 104 -44.14 86.35 -3.70
N MET A 105 -43.15 87.25 -3.81
CA MET A 105 -42.47 87.54 -5.08
C MET A 105 -41.97 86.28 -5.81
N PHE A 106 -41.40 85.32 -5.08
CA PHE A 106 -40.95 84.02 -5.61
C PHE A 106 -41.68 82.83 -4.97
N ASN A 107 -42.86 83.05 -4.37
CA ASN A 107 -43.63 81.97 -3.74
C ASN A 107 -43.83 80.80 -4.73
N ASN A 108 -43.51 79.57 -4.35
CA ASN A 108 -43.56 78.35 -5.15
C ASN A 108 -42.73 78.39 -6.46
N CYS A 109 -41.65 79.16 -6.53
CA CYS A 109 -40.64 79.06 -7.60
C CYS A 109 -39.74 77.82 -7.39
N THR A 110 -40.30 76.62 -7.60
CA THR A 110 -39.66 75.34 -7.22
C THR A 110 -38.39 74.99 -7.98
N SER A 111 -38.12 75.59 -9.14
CA SER A 111 -36.91 75.33 -9.94
C SER A 111 -35.77 76.34 -9.70
N LEU A 112 -36.02 77.40 -8.93
CA LEU A 112 -35.03 78.43 -8.66
C LEU A 112 -33.94 77.86 -7.75
N THR A 113 -32.67 77.89 -8.20
CA THR A 113 -31.55 77.28 -7.45
C THR A 113 -30.67 78.29 -6.74
N SER A 114 -30.61 79.51 -7.25
CA SER A 114 -29.89 80.62 -6.62
C SER A 114 -30.64 81.92 -6.83
N LEU A 115 -30.57 82.82 -5.85
CA LEU A 115 -31.18 84.14 -5.93
C LEU A 115 -30.22 85.18 -5.37
N ASP A 116 -29.76 86.09 -6.24
CA ASP A 116 -28.91 87.21 -5.87
C ASP A 116 -29.76 88.49 -5.76
N LEU A 117 -29.88 89.03 -4.55
CA LEU A 117 -30.63 90.27 -4.28
C LEU A 117 -29.74 91.37 -3.75
N SER A 118 -28.42 91.27 -3.95
CA SER A 118 -27.43 92.24 -3.48
C SER A 118 -27.63 93.66 -4.04
N MET A 119 -28.39 93.80 -5.13
CA MET A 119 -28.73 95.08 -5.76
C MET A 119 -30.02 95.71 -5.20
N PHE A 120 -30.80 94.99 -4.39
CA PHE A 120 -32.06 95.52 -3.85
C PHE A 120 -31.77 96.48 -2.69
N ASP A 121 -32.28 97.69 -2.80
CA ASP A 121 -32.50 98.60 -1.67
C ASP A 121 -33.82 98.23 -0.99
N THR A 122 -33.73 97.73 0.24
CA THR A 122 -34.91 97.36 1.05
C THR A 122 -35.20 98.36 2.16
N SER A 123 -34.60 99.56 2.14
CA SER A 123 -34.73 100.54 3.23
C SER A 123 -36.15 101.03 3.47
N LYS A 124 -37.04 100.91 2.48
CA LYS A 124 -38.48 101.23 2.58
C LYS A 124 -39.40 100.01 2.60
N VAL A 125 -38.85 98.80 2.49
CA VAL A 125 -39.67 97.58 2.47
C VAL A 125 -40.34 97.40 3.83
N ILE A 126 -41.66 97.28 3.82
CA ILE A 126 -42.48 97.04 5.02
C ILE A 126 -43.09 95.64 5.04
N SER A 127 -43.12 94.93 3.91
CA SER A 127 -43.61 93.56 3.85
C SER A 127 -42.90 92.71 2.79
N ALA A 128 -42.46 91.53 3.20
CA ALA A 128 -41.84 90.48 2.39
C ALA A 128 -42.34 89.09 2.82
N THR A 129 -43.63 88.99 3.15
CA THR A 129 -44.28 87.76 3.60
C THR A 129 -44.19 86.70 2.51
N ARG A 130 -43.82 85.46 2.87
CA ARG A 130 -43.70 84.32 1.93
C ARG A 130 -42.81 84.60 0.69
N PHE A 131 -41.82 85.48 0.82
CA PHE A 131 -41.00 85.95 -0.31
C PHE A 131 -40.35 84.82 -1.12
N VAL A 132 -39.77 83.80 -0.47
CA VAL A 132 -39.25 82.56 -1.09
C VAL A 132 -39.95 81.30 -0.55
N TYR A 133 -41.22 81.44 -0.17
CA TYR A 133 -42.01 80.31 0.32
C TYR A 133 -42.06 79.20 -0.72
N GLY A 134 -41.86 77.94 -0.34
CA GLY A 134 -41.97 76.80 -1.25
C GLY A 134 -40.91 76.76 -2.36
N CYS A 135 -39.85 77.59 -2.32
CA CYS A 135 -38.71 77.52 -3.23
C CYS A 135 -37.83 76.29 -2.92
N SER A 136 -38.36 75.10 -3.17
CA SER A 136 -37.81 73.84 -2.68
C SER A 136 -36.42 73.49 -3.22
N SER A 137 -36.02 74.02 -4.37
CA SER A 137 -34.68 73.80 -4.96
C SER A 137 -33.67 74.92 -4.68
N LEU A 138 -34.07 75.98 -3.96
CA LEU A 138 -33.20 77.14 -3.71
C LEU A 138 -32.06 76.73 -2.79
N LYS A 139 -30.82 76.81 -3.29
CA LYS A 139 -29.59 76.43 -2.58
C LYS A 139 -28.82 77.64 -2.05
N SER A 140 -28.79 78.74 -2.78
CA SER A 140 -28.06 79.95 -2.40
C SER A 140 -28.96 81.17 -2.44
N LEU A 141 -28.89 82.00 -1.40
CA LEU A 141 -29.63 83.24 -1.29
C LEU A 141 -28.72 84.35 -0.79
N ASP A 142 -28.64 85.45 -1.55
CA ASP A 142 -27.91 86.65 -1.17
C ASP A 142 -28.87 87.76 -0.74
N LEU A 143 -28.84 88.10 0.55
CA LEU A 143 -29.58 89.20 1.19
C LEU A 143 -28.61 90.25 1.75
N SER A 144 -27.39 90.33 1.21
CA SER A 144 -26.31 91.16 1.77
C SER A 144 -26.64 92.65 1.84
N SER A 145 -27.51 93.15 0.97
CA SER A 145 -27.98 94.54 0.97
C SER A 145 -29.23 94.78 1.83
N TRP A 146 -29.87 93.74 2.36
CA TRP A 146 -31.15 93.84 3.02
C TRP A 146 -31.01 94.44 4.43
N VAL A 147 -31.64 95.59 4.63
CA VAL A 147 -31.64 96.33 5.90
C VAL A 147 -32.97 96.11 6.61
N ILE A 148 -33.08 95.01 7.35
CA ILE A 148 -34.32 94.59 8.03
C ILE A 148 -34.01 94.27 9.50
N SER A 149 -33.81 95.33 10.27
CA SER A 149 -33.39 95.27 11.68
C SER A 149 -34.52 95.52 12.70
N ASP A 150 -35.69 96.00 12.26
CA ASP A 150 -36.87 96.29 13.09
C ASP A 150 -37.97 95.24 12.85
N ASP A 151 -38.80 94.98 13.85
CA ASP A 151 -39.93 94.02 13.81
C ASP A 151 -41.12 94.55 12.99
N LYS A 152 -41.04 95.78 12.49
CA LYS A 152 -42.08 96.40 11.64
C LYS A 152 -42.20 95.78 10.25
N VAL A 153 -41.18 95.08 9.76
CA VAL A 153 -41.22 94.45 8.44
C VAL A 153 -41.83 93.05 8.56
N SER A 154 -43.02 92.85 7.98
CA SER A 154 -43.66 91.54 7.97
C SER A 154 -42.92 90.59 7.04
N MET A 155 -42.29 89.55 7.59
CA MET A 155 -41.55 88.53 6.83
C MET A 155 -42.01 87.10 7.17
N SER A 156 -43.26 86.96 7.61
CA SER A 156 -43.84 85.68 8.02
C SER A 156 -43.64 84.60 6.94
N GLU A 157 -43.14 83.44 7.37
CA GLU A 157 -42.95 82.26 6.52
C GLU A 157 -42.00 82.47 5.33
N THR A 158 -41.16 83.50 5.35
CA THR A 158 -40.28 83.85 4.20
C THR A 158 -39.45 82.67 3.70
N PHE A 159 -38.79 81.95 4.59
CA PHE A 159 -37.90 80.83 4.25
C PHE A 159 -38.60 79.46 4.29
N HIS A 160 -39.91 79.43 4.57
CA HIS A 160 -40.63 78.16 4.73
C HIS A 160 -40.67 77.40 3.39
N GLY A 161 -40.30 76.12 3.39
CA GLY A 161 -40.26 75.31 2.17
C GLY A 161 -39.03 75.53 1.29
N ALA A 162 -38.12 76.46 1.62
CA ALA A 162 -36.79 76.56 1.01
C ALA A 162 -35.85 75.46 1.55
N ASN A 163 -36.21 74.21 1.30
CA ASN A 163 -35.66 73.01 1.95
C ASN A 163 -34.26 72.61 1.48
N MET A 164 -33.73 73.22 0.41
CA MET A 164 -32.38 72.98 -0.11
C MET A 164 -31.38 74.11 0.13
N LEU A 165 -31.79 75.21 0.75
CA LEU A 165 -30.93 76.33 1.13
C LEU A 165 -29.72 75.83 1.93
N GLU A 166 -28.54 75.99 1.36
CA GLU A 166 -27.25 75.57 1.93
C GLU A 166 -26.29 76.74 2.06
N SER A 167 -26.57 77.88 1.43
CA SER A 167 -25.76 79.09 1.48
C SER A 167 -26.63 80.33 1.65
N LEU A 168 -26.30 81.17 2.64
CA LEU A 168 -26.99 82.42 2.94
C LEU A 168 -25.97 83.53 3.15
N ARG A 169 -26.10 84.63 2.41
CA ARG A 169 -25.28 85.83 2.60
C ARG A 169 -26.11 86.94 3.22
N VAL A 170 -25.67 87.47 4.35
CA VAL A 170 -26.37 88.49 5.13
C VAL A 170 -25.37 89.40 5.84
N THR A 171 -25.82 90.60 6.24
CA THR A 171 -25.09 91.46 7.19
C THR A 171 -25.82 91.48 8.52
N ASN A 172 -25.21 92.02 9.58
CA ASN A 172 -25.87 92.22 10.87
C ASN A 172 -27.10 93.16 10.84
N LYS A 173 -27.37 93.79 9.69
CA LYS A 173 -28.58 94.60 9.47
C LYS A 173 -29.82 93.75 9.16
N PHE A 174 -29.64 92.45 8.90
CA PHE A 174 -30.73 91.49 8.78
C PHE A 174 -30.90 90.74 10.11
N ARG A 175 -32.04 90.90 10.79
CA ARG A 175 -32.31 90.19 12.05
C ARG A 175 -33.35 89.10 11.90
N PHE A 176 -33.02 87.89 12.34
CA PHE A 176 -33.93 86.76 12.41
C PHE A 176 -34.83 86.85 13.65
N ASN A 177 -36.08 86.41 13.54
CA ASN A 177 -37.02 86.24 14.65
C ASN A 177 -38.02 85.12 14.30
N GLU A 178 -39.04 84.87 15.14
CA GLU A 178 -40.04 83.83 14.90
C GLU A 178 -40.76 83.96 13.55
N LEU A 179 -40.97 85.19 13.05
CA LEU A 179 -41.64 85.45 11.78
C LEU A 179 -40.72 85.17 10.58
N LYS A 180 -39.41 85.36 10.74
CA LYS A 180 -38.38 85.18 9.69
C LYS A 180 -37.42 84.03 10.03
N SER A 181 -37.95 82.93 10.55
CA SER A 181 -37.15 81.78 10.96
C SER A 181 -36.53 81.04 9.77
N LEU A 182 -35.25 80.71 9.88
CA LEU A 182 -34.58 79.79 8.97
C LEU A 182 -35.03 78.35 9.29
N ARG A 183 -35.01 77.48 8.28
CA ARG A 183 -35.27 76.06 8.52
C ARG A 183 -34.15 75.45 9.37
N GLY A 184 -34.48 74.35 10.07
CA GLY A 184 -33.47 73.50 10.71
C GLY A 184 -32.49 72.89 9.70
N ILE A 185 -31.27 72.61 10.17
CA ILE A 185 -30.29 71.82 9.42
C ILE A 185 -30.84 70.39 9.29
N TYR A 186 -30.72 69.77 8.13
CA TYR A 186 -31.07 68.37 7.98
C TYR A 186 -30.11 67.51 8.81
N SER A 187 -30.64 66.61 9.63
CA SER A 187 -29.84 65.57 10.27
C SER A 187 -29.14 64.80 9.15
N GLY A 188 -27.81 64.73 9.18
CA GLY A 188 -27.08 63.94 8.20
C GLY A 188 -27.29 62.44 8.44
N THR A 189 -26.39 61.61 7.92
CA THR A 189 -26.41 60.16 8.13
C THR A 189 -25.81 59.79 9.50
N SER A 190 -25.84 58.52 9.89
CA SER A 190 -25.11 58.04 11.08
C SER A 190 -23.62 58.39 11.05
N GLU A 191 -23.03 58.48 9.85
CA GLU A 191 -21.60 58.73 9.64
C GLU A 191 -21.29 60.17 9.17
N THR A 192 -22.28 61.06 9.10
CA THR A 192 -22.08 62.46 8.68
C THR A 192 -23.07 63.38 9.38
N THR A 193 -22.56 64.41 10.04
CA THR A 193 -23.39 65.43 10.71
C THR A 193 -23.19 66.79 10.04
N ASN A 194 -24.26 67.55 9.83
CA ASN A 194 -24.18 68.86 9.16
C ASN A 194 -24.18 70.01 10.16
N TYR A 195 -23.47 71.07 9.82
CA TYR A 195 -23.31 72.27 10.63
C TYR A 195 -23.47 73.50 9.76
N TRP A 196 -23.98 74.59 10.34
CA TRP A 196 -23.81 75.91 9.73
C TRP A 196 -22.39 76.39 9.99
N VAL A 197 -21.74 76.90 8.95
CA VAL A 197 -20.36 77.38 8.99
C VAL A 197 -20.32 78.80 8.45
N MET A 198 -19.76 79.72 9.23
CA MET A 198 -19.54 81.11 8.83
C MET A 198 -18.14 81.25 8.21
N ASP A 199 -18.07 81.89 7.05
CA ASP A 199 -16.83 82.35 6.38
C ASP A 199 -15.68 81.33 6.41
N ASP A 200 -15.92 80.16 5.82
CA ASP A 200 -14.93 79.06 5.74
C ASP A 200 -14.32 78.67 7.10
N TYR A 201 -15.19 78.31 8.05
CA TYR A 201 -14.86 77.78 9.37
C TYR A 201 -14.32 78.80 10.37
N LEU A 202 -14.58 80.10 10.15
CA LEU A 202 -14.36 81.12 11.17
C LEU A 202 -15.24 80.89 12.41
N ALA A 203 -16.48 80.43 12.19
CA ALA A 203 -17.39 79.96 13.23
C ALA A 203 -18.23 78.76 12.75
N VAL A 204 -18.67 77.92 13.70
CA VAL A 204 -19.45 76.71 13.44
C VAL A 204 -20.62 76.65 14.41
N TYR A 205 -21.81 76.32 13.92
CA TYR A 205 -23.03 76.21 14.70
C TYR A 205 -23.67 74.85 14.50
N GLU A 206 -24.01 74.19 15.61
CA GLU A 206 -24.54 72.82 15.64
C GLU A 206 -25.97 72.72 15.13
N ASP A 207 -26.72 73.81 15.23
CA ASP A 207 -28.09 73.91 14.77
C ASP A 207 -28.43 75.33 14.31
N THR A 208 -29.65 75.50 13.80
CA THR A 208 -30.13 76.78 13.29
C THR A 208 -30.41 77.80 14.40
N PRO A 209 -30.98 77.45 15.56
CA PRO A 209 -31.08 78.36 16.71
C PRO A 209 -29.73 78.97 17.12
N ALA A 210 -28.66 78.17 17.23
CA ALA A 210 -27.33 78.65 17.59
C ALA A 210 -26.76 79.64 16.57
N LEU A 211 -26.97 79.40 15.27
CA LEU A 211 -26.62 80.35 14.22
C LEU A 211 -27.41 81.66 14.37
N ILE A 212 -28.74 81.57 14.57
CA ILE A 212 -29.61 82.74 14.68
C ILE A 212 -29.20 83.61 15.85
N ASP A 213 -28.99 83.00 17.02
CA ASP A 213 -28.57 83.70 18.23
C ASP A 213 -27.21 84.38 18.04
N ALA A 214 -26.24 83.69 17.44
CA ALA A 214 -24.93 84.27 17.16
C ALA A 214 -25.01 85.43 16.16
N HIS A 215 -25.74 85.26 15.06
CA HIS A 215 -25.89 86.26 14.01
C HIS A 215 -26.56 87.54 14.52
N ASN A 216 -27.67 87.40 15.26
CA ASN A 216 -28.41 88.54 15.80
C ASN A 216 -27.60 89.38 16.82
N ASN A 217 -26.55 88.79 17.40
CA ASN A 217 -25.65 89.46 18.34
C ASN A 217 -24.36 90.02 17.70
N LEU A 218 -24.18 89.87 16.38
CA LEU A 218 -23.01 90.39 15.66
C LEU A 218 -22.92 91.92 15.74
N GLN A 219 -21.73 92.40 16.12
CA GLN A 219 -21.45 93.84 16.19
C GLN A 219 -20.92 94.40 14.86
N GLU A 220 -20.25 93.56 14.07
CA GLU A 220 -19.66 93.97 12.79
C GLU A 220 -20.70 94.02 11.66
N SER A 221 -20.51 94.93 10.72
CA SER A 221 -21.43 95.14 9.58
C SER A 221 -20.94 94.49 8.28
N ALA A 222 -19.93 93.62 8.37
CA ALA A 222 -19.43 92.87 7.23
C ALA A 222 -20.51 91.93 6.67
N VAL A 223 -20.37 91.59 5.39
CA VAL A 223 -21.18 90.55 4.77
C VAL A 223 -20.59 89.20 5.17
N HIS A 224 -21.40 88.36 5.82
CA HIS A 224 -21.02 87.01 6.19
C HIS A 224 -21.70 86.00 5.28
N THR A 225 -20.99 84.93 4.96
CA THR A 225 -21.54 83.78 4.25
C THR A 225 -21.69 82.63 5.22
N TYR A 226 -22.94 82.24 5.47
CA TYR A 226 -23.26 81.01 6.18
C TYR A 226 -23.44 79.89 5.16
N SER A 227 -22.76 78.77 5.36
CA SER A 227 -22.86 77.59 4.50
C SER A 227 -23.09 76.34 5.33
N ILE A 228 -23.90 75.41 4.84
CA ILE A 228 -24.04 74.09 5.46
C ILE A 228 -22.86 73.23 5.02
N LYS A 229 -22.12 72.69 5.98
CA LYS A 229 -20.98 71.79 5.76
C LYS A 229 -21.16 70.49 6.52
N GLY A 230 -20.87 69.37 5.85
CA GLY A 230 -20.83 68.05 6.46
C GLY A 230 -19.57 67.86 7.29
N LYS A 231 -19.69 67.09 8.37
CA LYS A 231 -18.60 66.59 9.19
C LYS A 231 -18.65 65.07 9.16
N HIS A 232 -17.67 64.45 8.53
CA HIS A 232 -17.64 63.05 8.16
C HIS A 232 -16.84 62.21 9.13
N GLU A 233 -17.32 60.99 9.38
CA GLU A 233 -16.62 59.98 10.17
C GLU A 233 -15.46 59.38 9.37
N VAL A 234 -14.27 59.34 9.98
CA VAL A 234 -13.11 58.59 9.50
C VAL A 234 -12.81 57.49 10.53
N LEU A 235 -13.14 56.26 10.17
CA LEU A 235 -12.99 55.07 11.00
C LEU A 235 -11.73 54.28 10.62
N PHE A 236 -11.10 53.71 11.65
CA PHE A 236 -9.88 52.92 11.55
C PHE A 236 -10.14 51.45 11.85
N ASP A 237 -10.21 50.62 10.82
CA ASP A 237 -10.37 49.18 10.91
C ASP A 237 -9.00 48.51 11.02
N THR A 238 -8.68 48.01 12.21
CA THR A 238 -7.32 47.55 12.56
C THR A 238 -6.96 46.20 11.96
N GLN A 239 -7.91 45.49 11.35
CA GLN A 239 -7.70 44.20 10.67
C GLN A 239 -6.89 43.21 11.54
N GLY A 240 -7.29 43.08 12.82
CA GLY A 240 -6.66 42.17 13.78
C GLY A 240 -5.52 42.78 14.61
N GLY A 241 -5.32 44.10 14.54
CA GLY A 241 -4.49 44.82 15.51
C GLY A 241 -5.13 44.88 16.89
N ASP A 242 -4.30 44.87 17.93
CA ASP A 242 -4.72 44.80 19.35
C ASP A 242 -5.21 46.12 19.97
N GLU A 243 -5.05 47.25 19.26
CA GLU A 243 -5.52 48.57 19.68
C GLU A 243 -6.42 49.16 18.60
N VAL A 244 -7.45 49.93 18.98
CA VAL A 244 -8.33 50.64 18.04
C VAL A 244 -8.11 52.14 18.17
N PRO A 245 -7.64 52.83 17.11
CA PRO A 245 -7.52 54.28 17.12
C PRO A 245 -8.86 54.98 17.36
N PRO A 246 -8.86 56.17 17.97
CA PRO A 246 -10.08 56.98 18.07
C PRO A 246 -10.57 57.38 16.67
N ILE A 247 -11.89 57.38 16.52
CA ILE A 247 -12.57 57.88 15.32
C ILE A 247 -12.29 59.38 15.16
N GLN A 248 -12.06 59.82 13.92
CA GLN A 248 -11.92 61.24 13.60
C GLN A 248 -13.19 61.79 12.94
N MET A 249 -13.61 62.99 13.32
CA MET A 249 -14.75 63.71 12.71
C MET A 249 -14.22 64.92 11.94
N ILE A 250 -14.19 64.83 10.61
CA ILE A 250 -13.50 65.80 9.74
C ILE A 250 -14.52 66.56 8.90
N PHE A 251 -14.43 67.89 8.89
CA PHE A 251 -15.28 68.72 8.02
C PHE A 251 -14.96 68.50 6.54
N ASP A 252 -16.00 68.64 5.71
CA ASP A 252 -15.91 68.63 4.24
C ASP A 252 -14.74 69.52 3.76
N GLY A 253 -13.89 68.98 2.90
CA GLY A 253 -12.71 69.67 2.36
C GLY A 253 -11.51 69.78 3.32
N LYS A 254 -11.61 69.38 4.60
CA LYS A 254 -10.48 69.37 5.54
C LYS A 254 -9.72 68.03 5.50
N LEU A 255 -8.50 68.02 6.04
CA LEU A 255 -7.60 66.87 6.01
C LEU A 255 -7.73 66.03 7.28
N ALA A 256 -7.72 64.70 7.13
CA ALA A 256 -7.55 63.79 8.26
C ALA A 256 -6.08 63.72 8.70
N THR A 257 -5.87 63.53 9.99
CA THR A 257 -4.53 63.40 10.60
C THR A 257 -4.15 61.94 10.81
N ASP A 258 -2.85 61.63 10.76
CA ASP A 258 -2.37 60.28 11.08
C ASP A 258 -2.63 59.99 12.56
N PRO A 259 -3.35 58.89 12.92
CA PRO A 259 -3.60 58.52 14.31
C PRO A 259 -2.33 58.11 15.08
N GLN A 260 -1.15 58.05 14.43
CA GLN A 260 0.12 57.60 15.03
C GLN A 260 0.01 56.21 15.66
N TYR A 261 -0.66 55.30 14.95
CA TYR A 261 -1.04 53.98 15.46
C TYR A 261 0.14 53.19 16.05
N LYS A 262 -0.03 52.68 17.28
CA LYS A 262 0.98 51.92 18.04
C LYS A 262 0.60 50.46 18.31
N GLY A 263 -0.60 50.05 17.91
CA GLY A 263 -1.07 48.69 18.07
C GLY A 263 -0.21 47.69 17.29
N LYS A 264 -0.21 46.47 17.77
CA LYS A 264 0.58 45.35 17.27
C LYS A 264 -0.35 44.26 16.76
N ARG A 265 0.21 43.43 15.88
CA ARG A 265 -0.40 42.18 15.43
C ARG A 265 0.70 41.13 15.42
N THR A 266 0.58 40.10 16.26
CA THR A 266 1.59 39.07 16.42
C THR A 266 1.97 38.44 15.07
N GLY A 267 3.27 38.43 14.74
CA GLY A 267 3.76 37.90 13.47
C GLY A 267 3.63 38.83 12.26
N TYR A 268 3.25 40.09 12.47
CA TYR A 268 3.08 41.07 11.39
C TYR A 268 3.66 42.45 11.74
N ARG A 269 4.15 43.14 10.71
CA ARG A 269 4.58 44.53 10.73
C ARG A 269 3.47 45.43 10.18
N PHE A 270 3.13 46.49 10.90
CA PHE A 270 2.20 47.51 10.42
C PHE A 270 2.85 48.33 9.30
N MET A 271 2.17 48.43 8.15
CA MET A 271 2.66 49.13 6.96
C MET A 271 1.98 50.48 6.71
N GLY A 272 0.88 50.76 7.42
CA GLY A 272 0.08 51.98 7.24
C GLY A 272 -1.39 51.69 7.02
N TRP A 273 -2.15 52.72 6.65
CA TRP A 273 -3.59 52.63 6.39
C TRP A 273 -3.86 52.59 4.89
N THR A 274 -4.90 51.87 4.48
CA THR A 274 -5.35 51.78 3.09
C THR A 274 -6.82 52.19 2.95
N LEU A 275 -7.15 52.74 1.79
CA LEU A 275 -8.52 52.98 1.35
C LEU A 275 -8.69 52.26 0.01
N ASN A 276 -9.69 51.38 -0.10
CA ASN A 276 -9.91 50.55 -1.28
C ASN A 276 -8.62 49.80 -1.72
N ASP A 277 -7.92 49.23 -0.73
CA ASP A 277 -6.66 48.49 -0.90
C ASP A 277 -5.47 49.31 -1.45
N GLN A 278 -5.61 50.64 -1.56
CA GLN A 278 -4.53 51.56 -1.92
C GLN A 278 -3.99 52.29 -0.69
N PRO A 279 -2.66 52.55 -0.59
CA PRO A 279 -2.09 53.31 0.51
C PRO A 279 -2.75 54.68 0.67
N PHE A 280 -3.21 54.98 1.88
CA PHE A 280 -3.80 56.27 2.22
C PHE A 280 -2.73 57.20 2.80
N THR A 281 -2.64 58.41 2.25
CA THR A 281 -1.70 59.43 2.73
C THR A 281 -2.46 60.51 3.50
N PHE A 282 -2.25 60.58 4.82
CA PHE A 282 -2.79 61.63 5.67
C PHE A 282 -2.21 62.99 5.28
N ASN A 283 -2.95 64.06 5.58
CA ASN A 283 -2.54 65.44 5.31
C ASN A 283 -2.32 65.79 3.82
N ALA A 284 -2.80 64.97 2.88
CA ALA A 284 -2.67 65.22 1.43
C ALA A 284 -4.03 65.30 0.71
N SER A 285 -5.00 64.49 1.11
CA SER A 285 -6.30 64.40 0.44
C SER A 285 -7.43 64.97 1.31
N PRO A 286 -8.24 65.91 0.80
CA PRO A 286 -9.41 66.42 1.51
C PRO A 286 -10.46 65.33 1.69
N ILE A 287 -11.13 65.36 2.83
CA ILE A 287 -12.24 64.45 3.16
C ILE A 287 -13.54 65.08 2.68
N ASN A 288 -14.23 64.41 1.75
CA ASN A 288 -15.51 64.86 1.19
C ASN A 288 -16.64 63.85 1.46
N GLY A 289 -16.43 62.93 2.40
CA GLY A 289 -17.36 61.86 2.72
C GLY A 289 -16.80 60.93 3.81
N PRO A 290 -17.65 60.06 4.40
CA PRO A 290 -17.20 59.11 5.42
C PRO A 290 -16.20 58.11 4.83
N LEU A 291 -15.16 57.79 5.60
CA LEU A 291 -14.11 56.86 5.19
C LEU A 291 -13.93 55.75 6.22
N ARG A 292 -13.73 54.53 5.71
CA ARG A 292 -13.23 53.39 6.49
C ARG A 292 -11.84 53.01 6.01
N LEU A 293 -10.83 53.41 6.76
CA LEU A 293 -9.45 53.08 6.49
C LEU A 293 -9.12 51.72 7.11
N LYS A 294 -8.43 50.85 6.37
CA LYS A 294 -8.03 49.51 6.83
C LYS A 294 -6.53 49.48 7.12
N ALA A 295 -6.13 48.85 8.22
CA ALA A 295 -4.73 48.64 8.51
C ALA A 295 -4.12 47.63 7.51
N SER A 296 -2.96 47.97 6.97
CA SER A 296 -2.14 47.10 6.13
C SER A 296 -1.04 46.46 6.96
N TRP A 297 -0.89 45.15 6.82
CA TRP A 297 0.03 44.33 7.59
C TRP A 297 0.91 43.50 6.66
N GLN A 298 2.22 43.52 6.90
CA GLN A 298 3.19 42.65 6.24
C GLN A 298 3.55 41.50 7.18
N ALA A 299 3.41 40.25 6.73
CA ALA A 299 3.82 39.08 7.51
C ALA A 299 5.34 39.12 7.78
N HIS A 300 5.74 38.77 9.01
CA HIS A 300 7.14 38.57 9.36
C HIS A 300 7.74 37.39 8.59
N ARG A 301 9.05 37.44 8.37
CA ARG A 301 9.78 36.38 7.68
C ARG A 301 10.76 35.70 8.60
N TYR A 302 10.87 34.37 8.52
CA TYR A 302 11.88 33.61 9.23
C TYR A 302 12.50 32.55 8.31
N SER A 303 13.65 32.01 8.70
CA SER A 303 14.31 30.94 7.94
C SER A 303 14.55 29.71 8.80
N VAL A 304 14.40 28.54 8.19
CA VAL A 304 14.82 27.26 8.76
C VAL A 304 16.23 26.94 8.26
N LYS A 305 17.14 26.66 9.18
CA LYS A 305 18.51 26.25 8.91
C LYS A 305 18.71 24.79 9.28
N TYR A 306 19.26 24.01 8.37
CA TYR A 306 19.39 22.56 8.51
C TYR A 306 20.82 22.16 8.88
N HIS A 307 20.96 21.33 9.92
CA HIS A 307 22.24 20.81 10.42
C HIS A 307 22.30 19.30 10.28
N SER A 308 23.42 18.76 9.80
CA SER A 308 23.58 17.33 9.51
C SER A 308 23.75 16.45 10.75
N THR A 309 24.11 17.02 11.90
CA THR A 309 24.35 16.32 13.19
C THR A 309 25.20 15.06 13.05
N GLY A 310 26.45 15.23 12.61
CA GLY A 310 27.39 14.12 12.39
C GLY A 310 27.17 13.34 11.10
N GLY A 311 26.21 13.75 10.25
CA GLY A 311 26.14 13.38 8.84
C GLY A 311 27.00 14.27 7.95
N THR A 312 27.00 13.98 6.65
CA THR A 312 27.70 14.70 5.58
C THR A 312 26.72 15.23 4.53
N GLY A 313 27.11 16.25 3.76
CA GLY A 313 26.27 16.92 2.77
C GLY A 313 26.00 18.39 3.13
N SER A 314 25.11 19.05 2.37
CA SER A 314 24.71 20.44 2.59
C SER A 314 23.25 20.66 2.18
N MET A 315 22.55 21.54 2.90
CA MET A 315 21.20 22.03 2.57
C MET A 315 21.20 23.55 2.65
N ASN A 316 20.40 24.20 1.81
CA ASN A 316 20.23 25.65 1.87
C ASN A 316 19.22 26.02 2.95
N ASP A 317 19.37 27.22 3.51
CA ASP A 317 18.37 27.78 4.42
C ASP A 317 17.04 27.98 3.66
N GLN A 318 15.93 27.67 4.32
CA GLN A 318 14.60 27.75 3.72
C GLN A 318 13.80 28.88 4.34
N ALA A 319 13.37 29.85 3.52
CA ALA A 319 12.55 30.97 3.97
C ALA A 319 11.06 30.61 4.10
N PHE A 320 10.42 31.17 5.13
CA PHE A 320 9.00 31.05 5.45
C PHE A 320 8.42 32.44 5.75
N ASP A 321 7.18 32.66 5.36
CA ASP A 321 6.37 33.78 5.83
C ASP A 321 5.51 33.32 7.03
N PHE A 322 5.25 34.21 8.00
CA PHE A 322 4.30 33.95 9.08
C PHE A 322 2.89 33.72 8.52
N ASP A 323 2.10 32.86 9.17
CA ASP A 323 0.76 32.42 8.74
C ASP A 323 0.75 31.61 7.42
N GLU A 324 1.91 31.13 6.96
CA GLU A 324 2.04 30.25 5.80
C GLU A 324 2.14 28.77 6.24
N LEU A 325 1.34 27.89 5.61
CA LEU A 325 1.51 26.44 5.74
C LEU A 325 2.46 25.94 4.63
N LYS A 326 3.67 25.51 5.00
CA LYS A 326 4.71 25.13 4.03
C LYS A 326 5.51 23.91 4.48
N ALA A 327 5.89 23.06 3.53
CA ALA A 327 6.67 21.85 3.79
C ALA A 327 8.15 22.16 4.01
N LEU A 328 8.79 21.47 4.96
CA LEU A 328 10.25 21.43 5.07
C LEU A 328 10.87 20.84 3.79
N GLN A 329 12.12 21.21 3.50
CA GLN A 329 12.84 20.63 2.36
C GLN A 329 13.16 19.15 2.60
N PRO A 330 13.19 18.32 1.54
CA PRO A 330 13.63 16.93 1.66
C PRO A 330 15.08 16.87 2.14
N ASN A 331 15.35 16.01 3.12
CA ASN A 331 16.70 15.79 3.60
C ASN A 331 17.64 15.32 2.47
N THR A 332 18.79 15.99 2.34
CA THR A 332 19.87 15.58 1.43
C THR A 332 21.12 15.11 2.17
N PHE A 333 21.16 15.22 3.51
CA PHE A 333 22.28 14.71 4.28
C PHE A 333 22.32 13.18 4.26
N THR A 334 23.52 12.64 4.40
CA THR A 334 23.75 11.20 4.54
C THR A 334 24.66 10.93 5.74
N LYS A 335 24.45 9.81 6.43
CA LYS A 335 25.32 9.35 7.50
C LYS A 335 25.55 7.86 7.34
N THR A 336 26.76 7.47 6.94
CA THR A 336 27.12 6.07 6.67
C THR A 336 26.78 5.18 7.86
N GLY A 337 26.00 4.12 7.63
CA GLY A 337 25.59 3.19 8.70
C GLY A 337 24.34 3.59 9.49
N TYR A 338 23.70 4.72 9.15
CA TYR A 338 22.50 5.21 9.83
C TYR A 338 21.41 5.55 8.80
N HIS A 339 20.16 5.51 9.25
CA HIS A 339 19.02 6.03 8.51
C HIS A 339 18.51 7.31 9.16
N PHE A 340 18.09 8.26 8.31
CA PHE A 340 17.52 9.53 8.76
C PHE A 340 16.11 9.28 9.33
N THR A 341 15.86 9.73 10.56
CA THR A 341 14.56 9.55 11.23
C THR A 341 13.71 10.82 11.26
N GLY A 342 14.33 11.99 11.05
CA GLY A 342 13.64 13.27 11.03
C GLY A 342 14.52 14.43 11.48
N TRP A 343 13.89 15.57 11.66
CA TRP A 343 14.49 16.80 12.16
C TRP A 343 14.12 17.03 13.62
N ASN A 344 14.98 17.67 14.40
CA ASN A 344 14.68 18.11 15.75
C ASN A 344 15.19 19.53 16.01
N THR A 345 14.49 20.34 16.79
CA THR A 345 14.95 21.70 17.13
C THR A 345 16.17 21.74 18.05
N LYS A 346 16.64 20.59 18.55
CA LYS A 346 17.89 20.44 19.31
C LYS A 346 18.72 19.30 18.77
N SER A 347 20.04 19.45 18.79
CA SER A 347 20.98 18.42 18.33
C SER A 347 20.95 17.13 19.16
N ASP A 348 20.50 17.20 20.42
CA ASP A 348 20.38 16.07 21.33
C ASP A 348 19.05 15.30 21.20
N GLY A 349 18.17 15.71 20.28
CA GLY A 349 16.88 15.09 20.04
C GLY A 349 15.79 15.43 21.07
N LYS A 350 16.05 16.30 22.06
CA LYS A 350 15.09 16.66 23.12
C LYS A 350 14.22 17.88 22.78
N GLY A 351 14.36 18.41 21.58
CA GLY A 351 13.52 19.49 21.04
C GLY A 351 12.22 18.95 20.44
N VAL A 352 11.58 19.78 19.62
CA VAL A 352 10.39 19.40 18.84
C VAL A 352 10.84 18.63 17.60
N SER A 353 10.25 17.46 17.38
CA SER A 353 10.56 16.61 16.23
C SER A 353 9.65 16.88 15.04
N TYR A 354 10.21 16.82 13.84
CA TYR A 354 9.50 16.91 12.58
C TYR A 354 9.92 15.75 11.66
N THR A 355 8.97 15.15 10.96
CA THR A 355 9.30 14.15 9.93
C THR A 355 9.91 14.82 8.70
N ASP A 356 10.54 14.04 7.83
CA ASP A 356 11.01 14.57 6.54
C ASP A 356 9.84 15.21 5.78
N GLN A 357 10.09 16.38 5.18
CA GLN A 357 9.11 17.15 4.41
C GLN A 357 7.79 17.49 5.12
N GLN A 358 7.77 17.47 6.46
CA GLN A 358 6.58 17.83 7.23
C GLN A 358 6.11 19.24 6.89
N LYS A 359 4.79 19.43 6.69
CA LYS A 359 4.18 20.76 6.63
C LYS A 359 4.16 21.39 8.02
N VAL A 360 4.77 22.56 8.13
CA VAL A 360 4.82 23.36 9.36
C VAL A 360 4.07 24.67 9.15
N PHE A 361 3.55 25.23 10.25
CA PHE A 361 2.78 26.47 10.26
C PHE A 361 3.39 27.39 11.33
N SER A 362 3.91 28.55 10.90
CA SER A 362 4.41 29.62 11.78
C SER A 362 5.35 29.16 12.92
N LEU A 363 6.55 28.68 12.58
CA LEU A 363 7.54 28.23 13.59
C LEU A 363 8.09 29.38 14.45
N SER A 364 8.00 30.62 13.99
CA SER A 364 8.34 31.82 14.76
C SER A 364 7.43 32.97 14.39
N ALA A 365 7.05 33.78 15.37
CA ALA A 365 6.38 35.08 15.17
C ALA A 365 7.38 36.25 15.12
N GLU A 366 8.67 36.00 15.34
CA GLU A 366 9.72 37.02 15.31
C GLU A 366 10.24 37.23 13.89
N ASP A 367 10.40 38.49 13.49
CA ASP A 367 10.93 38.85 12.18
C ASP A 367 12.44 38.57 12.10
N ALA A 368 12.87 38.04 10.97
CA ALA A 368 14.23 37.57 10.68
C ALA A 368 14.76 36.47 11.63
N ALA A 369 13.88 35.73 12.32
CA ALA A 369 14.29 34.61 13.16
C ALA A 369 14.91 33.46 12.35
N VAL A 370 15.87 32.76 12.95
CA VAL A 370 16.46 31.54 12.39
C VAL A 370 16.09 30.36 13.27
N ILE A 371 15.44 29.36 12.69
CA ILE A 371 15.04 28.12 13.35
C ILE A 371 16.02 27.02 12.93
N ASP A 372 16.84 26.56 13.87
CA ASP A 372 17.76 25.45 13.63
C ASP A 372 17.05 24.10 13.74
N LEU A 373 17.17 23.28 12.69
CA LEU A 373 16.72 21.90 12.65
C LEU A 373 17.91 20.97 12.47
N TYR A 374 18.05 20.02 13.39
CA TYR A 374 19.15 19.07 13.48
C TYR A 374 18.67 17.70 13.03
N ALA A 375 19.33 17.13 12.01
CA ALA A 375 19.04 15.80 11.53
C ALA A 375 19.22 14.77 12.66
N GLN A 376 18.26 13.87 12.79
CA GLN A 376 18.29 12.76 13.73
C GLN A 376 18.52 11.46 12.96
N TRP A 377 19.29 10.57 13.58
CA TRP A 377 19.83 9.38 12.93
C TRP A 377 19.64 8.18 13.84
N GLU A 378 19.14 7.09 13.28
CA GLU A 378 19.05 5.80 13.95
C GLU A 378 19.94 4.79 13.20
N VAL A 379 20.61 3.92 13.94
CA VAL A 379 21.55 2.96 13.36
C VAL A 379 20.81 2.05 12.37
N ALA A 380 21.40 1.80 11.21
CA ALA A 380 20.79 0.95 10.19
C ALA A 380 21.13 -0.52 10.45
N ASP A 381 20.10 -1.37 10.42
CA ASP A 381 20.25 -2.83 10.45
C ASP A 381 20.57 -3.36 9.06
N TYR A 382 21.60 -4.19 8.99
CA TYR A 382 22.00 -4.94 7.82
C TYR A 382 21.81 -6.43 8.06
N LEU A 383 21.45 -7.15 7.00
CA LEU A 383 21.19 -8.58 7.06
C LEU A 383 22.30 -9.37 6.37
N VAL A 384 22.73 -10.46 7.02
CA VAL A 384 23.50 -11.54 6.43
C VAL A 384 22.51 -12.65 6.10
N THR A 385 22.41 -12.95 4.81
CA THR A 385 21.58 -14.04 4.29
C THR A 385 22.44 -15.25 4.00
N PHE A 386 21.99 -16.43 4.42
CA PHE A 386 22.71 -17.67 4.20
C PHE A 386 22.06 -18.50 3.09
N GLU A 387 22.77 -18.65 1.97
CA GLU A 387 22.35 -19.56 0.90
C GLU A 387 22.65 -21.00 1.30
N ASN A 388 21.64 -21.62 1.92
CA ASN A 388 21.70 -22.96 2.46
C ASN A 388 21.71 -24.02 1.34
N THR A 389 22.86 -24.64 1.10
CA THR A 389 23.02 -25.78 0.16
C THR A 389 23.23 -27.13 0.86
N GLY A 390 22.96 -27.17 2.17
CA GLY A 390 23.04 -28.35 3.05
C GLY A 390 21.68 -28.78 3.62
N ASP A 391 21.71 -29.72 4.58
CA ASP A 391 20.51 -30.33 5.16
C ASP A 391 19.95 -29.55 6.37
N SER A 392 20.77 -28.73 7.03
CA SER A 392 20.32 -27.83 8.11
C SER A 392 20.09 -26.40 7.58
N GLN A 393 19.02 -25.75 8.04
CA GLN A 393 18.76 -24.35 7.75
C GLN A 393 19.39 -23.43 8.80
N ILE A 394 20.23 -22.51 8.35
CA ILE A 394 20.75 -21.42 9.19
C ILE A 394 19.86 -20.20 8.99
N ALA A 395 19.43 -19.59 10.10
CA ALA A 395 18.64 -18.38 10.09
C ALA A 395 19.50 -17.16 9.75
N ASP A 396 18.91 -16.19 9.05
CA ASP A 396 19.58 -14.93 8.75
C ASP A 396 19.95 -14.19 10.05
N GLN A 397 21.08 -13.50 10.02
CA GLN A 397 21.59 -12.73 11.16
C GLN A 397 21.65 -11.24 10.83
N SER A 398 21.28 -10.40 11.79
CA SER A 398 21.40 -8.94 11.66
C SER A 398 22.68 -8.40 12.30
N TYR A 399 23.21 -7.33 11.73
CA TYR A 399 24.35 -6.59 12.24
C TYR A 399 24.20 -5.09 11.93
N THR A 400 24.93 -4.25 12.65
CA THR A 400 24.95 -2.80 12.42
C THR A 400 26.39 -2.32 12.22
N ILE A 401 26.55 -1.07 11.80
CA ILE A 401 27.88 -0.46 11.74
C ILE A 401 28.56 -0.41 13.12
N GLU A 402 27.78 -0.33 14.20
CA GLU A 402 28.28 -0.29 15.58
C GLU A 402 28.49 -1.68 16.19
N LYS A 403 27.80 -2.70 15.66
CA LYS A 403 27.80 -4.07 16.18
C LYS A 403 27.93 -5.09 15.05
N GLY A 404 29.11 -5.70 14.95
CA GLY A 404 29.40 -6.78 14.00
C GLY A 404 28.83 -8.15 14.41
N ILE A 405 29.33 -9.20 13.75
CA ILE A 405 29.05 -10.63 14.05
C ILE A 405 30.38 -11.34 14.23
N ASP A 406 30.64 -11.94 15.38
CA ASP A 406 31.95 -12.55 15.70
C ASP A 406 32.16 -13.93 15.07
N SER A 407 31.08 -14.69 14.82
CA SER A 407 31.12 -16.01 14.21
C SER A 407 29.73 -16.43 13.69
N PHE A 408 29.70 -17.30 12.68
CA PHE A 408 28.47 -17.88 12.14
C PHE A 408 28.25 -19.32 12.62
N GLU A 409 26.99 -19.75 12.63
CA GLU A 409 26.65 -21.16 12.87
C GLU A 409 27.18 -22.05 11.74
N THR A 410 27.54 -23.28 12.10
CA THR A 410 28.08 -24.28 11.16
C THR A 410 26.95 -25.18 10.65
N PRO A 411 26.59 -25.12 9.36
CA PRO A 411 25.56 -26.00 8.80
C PRO A 411 26.08 -27.44 8.63
N THR A 412 25.15 -28.37 8.45
CA THR A 412 25.42 -29.79 8.18
C THR A 412 24.90 -30.19 6.81
N LYS A 413 25.63 -31.09 6.15
CA LYS A 413 25.25 -31.73 4.88
C LYS A 413 25.75 -33.17 4.89
N LYS A 414 24.83 -34.13 4.75
CA LYS A 414 25.12 -35.56 4.80
C LYS A 414 26.16 -35.94 3.75
N GLY A 415 27.24 -36.58 4.18
CA GLY A 415 28.33 -37.01 3.30
C GLY A 415 29.37 -35.94 2.96
N TYR A 416 29.30 -34.73 3.54
CA TYR A 416 30.25 -33.65 3.30
C TYR A 416 30.79 -33.05 4.62
N ASP A 417 31.98 -32.49 4.57
CA ASP A 417 32.57 -31.58 5.57
C ASP A 417 32.30 -30.13 5.17
N PHE A 418 31.91 -29.31 6.14
CA PHE A 418 31.74 -27.88 5.94
C PHE A 418 33.09 -27.17 5.88
N VAL A 419 33.37 -26.47 4.77
CA VAL A 419 34.64 -25.77 4.55
C VAL A 419 34.60 -24.34 5.11
N GLY A 420 33.45 -23.68 5.00
CA GLY A 420 33.22 -22.31 5.45
C GLY A 420 32.12 -21.60 4.70
N TRP A 421 31.80 -20.40 5.18
CA TRP A 421 30.92 -19.44 4.50
C TRP A 421 31.74 -18.57 3.55
N TYR A 422 31.22 -18.35 2.34
CA TYR A 422 31.91 -17.58 1.30
C TYR A 422 31.02 -16.50 0.71
N GLU A 423 31.61 -15.35 0.40
CA GLU A 423 31.03 -14.32 -0.46
C GLU A 423 31.86 -14.28 -1.76
N GLY A 424 31.31 -14.84 -2.84
CA GLY A 424 32.09 -15.13 -4.04
C GLY A 424 33.23 -16.13 -3.74
N ASN A 425 34.48 -15.69 -3.91
CA ASN A 425 35.67 -16.51 -3.65
C ASN A 425 36.31 -16.27 -2.28
N GLN A 426 35.81 -15.31 -1.50
CA GLN A 426 36.39 -14.94 -0.21
C GLN A 426 35.69 -15.66 0.93
N LYS A 427 36.46 -16.35 1.78
CA LYS A 427 35.96 -16.95 3.01
C LYS A 427 35.62 -15.86 4.04
N ILE A 428 34.43 -15.89 4.61
CA ILE A 428 33.94 -14.95 5.60
C ILE A 428 33.64 -15.73 6.89
N ASP A 429 34.45 -15.50 7.93
CA ASP A 429 34.27 -16.15 9.23
C ASP A 429 33.59 -15.24 10.27
N ARG A 430 33.57 -13.92 10.02
CA ARG A 430 32.98 -12.88 10.88
C ARG A 430 32.68 -11.59 10.11
N ILE A 431 31.87 -10.70 10.68
CA ILE A 431 31.67 -9.32 10.22
C ILE A 431 32.19 -8.35 11.29
N PRO A 432 33.29 -7.62 11.05
CA PRO A 432 33.79 -6.62 12.00
C PRO A 432 32.87 -5.40 12.14
N ILE A 433 32.97 -4.70 13.28
CA ILE A 433 32.39 -3.36 13.48
C ILE A 433 32.91 -2.41 12.40
N GLY A 434 32.05 -1.50 11.92
CA GLY A 434 32.34 -0.53 10.86
C GLY A 434 31.92 -0.94 9.45
N GLN A 435 31.43 -2.18 9.28
CA GLN A 435 30.92 -2.67 8.00
C GLN A 435 29.45 -2.26 7.79
N THR A 436 29.05 -2.13 6.52
CA THR A 436 27.68 -1.78 6.12
C THR A 436 27.24 -2.59 4.91
N GLY A 437 25.93 -2.77 4.75
CA GLY A 437 25.33 -3.36 3.55
C GLY A 437 24.85 -4.79 3.73
N LYS A 438 23.89 -5.21 2.90
CA LYS A 438 23.40 -6.59 2.90
C LYS A 438 24.46 -7.51 2.33
N ARG A 439 24.60 -8.70 2.91
CA ARG A 439 25.54 -9.74 2.47
C ARG A 439 24.83 -11.06 2.23
N THR A 440 25.37 -11.83 1.31
CA THR A 440 24.87 -13.19 1.01
C THR A 440 26.06 -14.14 1.07
N LEU A 441 25.99 -15.08 2.00
CA LEU A 441 27.04 -16.07 2.23
C LEU A 441 26.57 -17.44 1.75
N THR A 442 27.38 -18.09 0.93
CA THR A 442 27.12 -19.42 0.40
C THR A 442 28.00 -20.44 1.11
N ALA A 443 27.41 -21.57 1.53
CA ALA A 443 28.16 -22.66 2.15
C ALA A 443 28.99 -23.42 1.11
N GLN A 444 30.29 -23.63 1.38
CA GLN A 444 31.12 -24.53 0.60
C GLN A 444 31.38 -25.84 1.33
N TRP A 445 31.46 -26.93 0.55
CA TRP A 445 31.45 -28.30 1.05
C TRP A 445 32.57 -29.13 0.40
N SER A 446 33.17 -30.04 1.16
CA SER A 446 34.09 -31.05 0.66
C SER A 446 33.52 -32.44 0.93
N PRO A 447 33.41 -33.35 -0.07
CA PRO A 447 32.91 -34.71 0.16
C PRO A 447 33.75 -35.44 1.21
N LYS A 448 33.10 -36.07 2.19
CA LYS A 448 33.75 -36.95 3.17
C LYS A 448 34.29 -38.18 2.47
N LYS A 449 35.51 -38.59 2.84
CA LYS A 449 36.14 -39.81 2.36
C LYS A 449 35.79 -40.98 3.29
N TYR A 450 35.35 -42.06 2.69
CA TYR A 450 35.03 -43.33 3.31
C TYR A 450 35.91 -44.44 2.71
N THR A 451 36.01 -45.57 3.39
CA THR A 451 36.86 -46.69 2.98
C THR A 451 36.06 -47.97 2.80
N ILE A 452 36.28 -48.65 1.69
CA ILE A 452 35.82 -50.01 1.43
C ILE A 452 36.95 -50.96 1.81
N THR A 453 36.67 -51.91 2.69
CA THR A 453 37.60 -52.97 3.07
C THR A 453 37.01 -54.32 2.67
N PHE A 454 37.81 -55.19 2.06
CA PHE A 454 37.41 -56.54 1.69
C PHE A 454 37.93 -57.54 2.74
N GLU A 455 37.16 -58.58 3.08
CA GLU A 455 37.67 -59.73 3.85
C GLU A 455 38.71 -60.54 3.07
N ASP A 456 38.76 -60.35 1.76
CA ASP A 456 39.81 -60.89 0.93
C ASP A 456 41.09 -60.05 1.12
N GLU A 457 41.94 -60.49 2.04
CA GLU A 457 43.17 -59.76 2.47
C GLU A 457 44.14 -59.46 1.32
N GLU A 458 43.98 -60.08 0.17
CA GLU A 458 44.78 -59.83 -1.04
C GLU A 458 44.30 -58.59 -1.82
N LEU A 459 43.11 -58.05 -1.51
CA LEU A 459 42.57 -56.84 -2.12
C LEU A 459 42.81 -55.63 -1.21
N PRO A 460 43.44 -54.55 -1.71
CA PRO A 460 43.69 -53.36 -0.91
C PRO A 460 42.37 -52.62 -0.61
N PRO A 461 42.30 -51.90 0.53
CA PRO A 461 41.18 -50.99 0.80
C PRO A 461 41.02 -49.94 -0.30
N GLN A 462 39.79 -49.61 -0.67
CA GLN A 462 39.47 -48.64 -1.72
C GLN A 462 38.74 -47.41 -1.14
N PRO A 463 39.24 -46.19 -1.36
CA PRO A 463 38.56 -44.99 -0.90
C PRO A 463 37.35 -44.68 -1.79
N TYR A 464 36.30 -44.13 -1.20
CA TYR A 464 35.14 -43.60 -1.92
C TYR A 464 34.51 -42.42 -1.18
N THR A 465 33.63 -41.70 -1.86
CA THR A 465 32.85 -40.59 -1.33
C THR A 465 31.37 -40.80 -1.67
N ILE A 466 30.49 -39.98 -1.09
CA ILE A 466 29.06 -40.00 -1.44
C ILE A 466 28.79 -39.78 -2.95
N GLU A 467 29.73 -39.17 -3.69
CA GLU A 467 29.61 -38.94 -5.13
C GLU A 467 30.16 -40.09 -5.99
N SER A 468 30.83 -41.06 -5.37
CA SER A 468 31.58 -42.08 -6.10
C SER A 468 30.67 -43.12 -6.77
N ARG A 469 31.01 -43.46 -8.01
CA ARG A 469 30.52 -44.65 -8.73
C ARG A 469 31.71 -45.56 -9.00
N LEU A 470 31.77 -46.72 -8.33
CA LEU A 470 32.97 -47.56 -8.31
C LEU A 470 32.61 -49.04 -8.53
N THR A 471 33.13 -49.66 -9.59
CA THR A 471 33.00 -51.10 -9.81
C THR A 471 33.93 -51.87 -8.87
N LEU A 472 33.39 -52.89 -8.19
CA LEU A 472 34.14 -53.69 -7.22
C LEU A 472 34.94 -54.79 -7.94
N PRO A 473 36.17 -55.09 -7.46
CA PRO A 473 36.99 -56.16 -8.04
C PRO A 473 36.37 -57.55 -7.84
N LEU A 474 36.82 -58.54 -8.61
CA LEU A 474 36.52 -59.95 -8.32
C LEU A 474 37.31 -60.41 -7.08
N SER A 475 36.77 -61.35 -6.31
CA SER A 475 37.55 -62.00 -5.24
C SER A 475 38.70 -62.81 -5.82
N SER A 476 39.88 -62.74 -5.20
CA SER A 476 41.04 -63.56 -5.57
C SER A 476 40.93 -64.99 -5.04
N LYS A 477 40.12 -65.19 -3.99
CA LYS A 477 39.84 -66.53 -3.46
C LYS A 477 39.14 -67.39 -4.51
N LYS A 478 39.33 -68.70 -4.42
CA LYS A 478 38.62 -69.70 -5.23
C LYS A 478 37.94 -70.70 -4.32
N ARG A 479 36.70 -71.07 -4.64
CA ARG A 479 35.93 -72.07 -3.89
C ARG A 479 35.50 -73.19 -4.84
N LEU A 480 36.09 -74.38 -4.67
CA LEU A 480 35.84 -75.53 -5.55
C LEU A 480 34.34 -75.85 -5.62
N GLY A 481 33.79 -75.96 -6.84
CA GLY A 481 32.37 -76.24 -7.06
C GLY A 481 31.42 -75.06 -6.81
N TYR A 482 31.95 -73.85 -6.61
CA TYR A 482 31.18 -72.61 -6.49
C TYR A 482 31.76 -71.53 -7.43
N HIS A 483 30.96 -70.55 -7.79
CA HIS A 483 31.42 -69.34 -8.49
C HIS A 483 31.07 -68.07 -7.71
N PHE A 484 31.94 -67.07 -7.82
CA PHE A 484 31.77 -65.76 -7.20
C PHE A 484 30.60 -65.02 -7.85
N ILE A 485 29.74 -64.39 -7.03
CA ILE A 485 28.55 -63.67 -7.51
C ILE A 485 28.52 -62.20 -7.10
N GLY A 486 29.51 -61.73 -6.32
CA GLY A 486 29.62 -60.37 -5.84
C GLY A 486 29.97 -60.30 -4.36
N TRP A 487 29.92 -59.09 -3.80
CA TRP A 487 30.28 -58.80 -2.42
C TRP A 487 29.04 -58.60 -1.57
N GLU A 488 28.98 -59.24 -0.42
CA GLU A 488 27.98 -59.04 0.60
C GLU A 488 28.49 -58.02 1.63
N VAL A 489 27.64 -57.05 2.01
CA VAL A 489 27.97 -56.08 3.06
C VAL A 489 27.83 -56.74 4.42
N LYS A 490 28.94 -56.92 5.15
CA LYS A 490 28.97 -57.66 6.42
C LYS A 490 28.60 -56.76 7.61
N GLU A 491 29.16 -55.56 7.65
CA GLU A 491 28.84 -54.53 8.63
C GLU A 491 28.91 -53.16 7.94
N VAL A 492 27.97 -52.28 8.32
CA VAL A 492 28.05 -50.85 8.05
C VAL A 492 28.30 -50.20 9.41
N LEU A 493 29.43 -49.50 9.59
CA LEU A 493 29.69 -48.78 10.84
C LEU A 493 28.74 -47.57 11.03
N SER A 494 27.78 -47.34 10.12
CA SER A 494 26.67 -46.39 10.25
C SER A 494 25.49 -46.64 9.28
N GLN A 495 24.39 -47.23 9.79
CA GLN A 495 23.02 -47.38 9.22
C GLN A 495 22.79 -48.20 7.93
N ALA A 496 21.62 -48.85 7.89
CA ALA A 496 21.34 -50.14 7.26
C ALA A 496 21.25 -50.16 5.72
N LEU A 497 21.94 -51.13 5.12
CA LEU A 497 21.53 -51.80 3.90
C LEU A 497 21.26 -53.27 4.25
N ASN A 498 20.07 -53.78 3.93
CA ASN A 498 19.78 -55.22 3.94
C ASN A 498 20.80 -55.94 3.06
N PRO A 499 21.23 -57.18 3.39
CA PRO A 499 22.31 -57.85 2.67
C PRO A 499 21.93 -58.00 1.19
N THR A 500 22.57 -57.16 0.37
CA THR A 500 22.48 -57.15 -1.08
C THR A 500 23.86 -57.55 -1.58
N ILE A 501 23.91 -58.51 -2.48
CA ILE A 501 25.14 -58.85 -3.18
C ILE A 501 25.40 -57.71 -4.18
N ILE A 502 26.44 -56.93 -3.95
CA ILE A 502 26.82 -55.77 -4.76
C ILE A 502 28.05 -56.08 -5.62
N THR A 503 28.06 -55.54 -6.84
CA THR A 503 29.21 -55.57 -7.75
C THR A 503 29.77 -54.17 -8.02
N GLU A 504 29.12 -53.13 -7.51
CA GLU A 504 29.54 -51.74 -7.62
C GLU A 504 28.97 -50.89 -6.47
N ILE A 505 29.64 -49.79 -6.14
CA ILE A 505 29.12 -48.71 -5.30
C ILE A 505 28.45 -47.68 -6.20
N GLN A 506 27.21 -47.32 -5.84
CA GLN A 506 26.47 -46.24 -6.49
C GLN A 506 26.63 -44.93 -5.71
N PRO A 507 26.49 -43.75 -6.37
CA PRO A 507 26.43 -42.47 -5.67
C PRO A 507 25.28 -42.45 -4.64
N GLY A 508 25.50 -41.76 -3.51
CA GLY A 508 24.56 -41.63 -2.39
C GLY A 508 24.93 -42.45 -1.15
N ASN A 509 25.93 -43.34 -1.24
CA ASN A 509 26.37 -44.16 -0.12
C ASN A 509 27.37 -43.43 0.79
N THR A 510 27.26 -43.63 2.11
CA THR A 510 28.12 -43.00 3.12
C THR A 510 28.56 -43.99 4.18
N GLY A 511 29.74 -43.81 4.76
CA GLY A 511 30.28 -44.64 5.85
C GLY A 511 31.29 -45.68 5.37
N ASP A 512 32.10 -46.21 6.28
CA ASP A 512 33.04 -47.28 5.91
C ASP A 512 32.29 -48.60 5.70
N LEU A 513 32.73 -49.37 4.69
CA LEU A 513 32.12 -50.64 4.29
C LEU A 513 33.09 -51.80 4.50
N LEU A 514 32.59 -52.88 5.11
CA LEU A 514 33.28 -54.17 5.15
C LEU A 514 32.55 -55.19 4.26
N LEU A 515 33.25 -55.69 3.24
CA LEU A 515 32.70 -56.52 2.18
C LEU A 515 33.24 -57.96 2.24
N LYS A 516 32.33 -58.94 2.16
CA LYS A 516 32.62 -60.38 2.17
C LYS A 516 32.28 -61.02 0.83
N ALA A 517 33.16 -61.88 0.32
CA ALA A 517 32.92 -62.56 -0.95
C ALA A 517 31.73 -63.53 -0.85
N SER A 518 30.74 -63.39 -1.75
CA SER A 518 29.57 -64.26 -1.81
C SER A 518 29.69 -65.27 -2.98
N TRP A 519 29.25 -66.49 -2.73
CA TRP A 519 29.51 -67.66 -3.59
C TRP A 519 28.22 -68.44 -3.87
N ARG A 520 27.99 -68.83 -5.12
CA ARG A 520 26.88 -69.71 -5.52
C ARG A 520 27.39 -71.08 -5.95
N ALA A 521 26.72 -72.15 -5.52
CA ALA A 521 27.07 -73.51 -5.94
C ALA A 521 26.92 -73.65 -7.46
N ASN A 522 27.85 -74.37 -8.09
CA ASN A 522 27.81 -74.66 -9.51
C ASN A 522 26.68 -75.66 -9.82
N SER A 523 25.95 -75.44 -10.90
CA SER A 523 25.01 -76.41 -11.49
C SER A 523 25.73 -77.29 -12.51
N TYR A 524 25.31 -78.54 -12.63
CA TYR A 524 25.75 -79.47 -13.67
C TYR A 524 24.60 -80.37 -14.12
N VAL A 525 24.76 -81.00 -15.28
CA VAL A 525 23.73 -81.82 -15.93
C VAL A 525 24.19 -83.27 -16.08
N ILE A 526 23.30 -84.20 -15.79
CA ILE A 526 23.46 -85.63 -16.10
C ILE A 526 22.71 -85.93 -17.39
N GLN A 527 23.41 -86.53 -18.34
CA GLN A 527 22.85 -87.01 -19.60
C GLN A 527 22.90 -88.54 -19.62
N TYR A 528 21.76 -89.17 -19.88
CA TYR A 528 21.66 -90.63 -19.98
C TYR A 528 21.76 -91.08 -21.44
N ASP A 529 22.67 -92.01 -21.73
CA ASP A 529 22.90 -92.58 -23.05
C ASP A 529 22.50 -94.07 -23.05
N ALA A 530 21.65 -94.47 -24.01
CA ALA A 530 21.12 -95.83 -24.10
C ALA A 530 22.18 -96.89 -24.43
N ASN A 531 23.36 -96.46 -24.90
CA ASN A 531 24.51 -97.30 -25.23
C ASN A 531 24.16 -98.52 -26.10
N GLY A 532 23.53 -98.26 -27.24
CA GLY A 532 23.06 -99.29 -28.17
C GLY A 532 21.72 -99.94 -27.81
N GLY A 533 21.05 -99.49 -26.73
CA GLY A 533 19.63 -99.74 -26.47
C GLY A 533 18.70 -98.73 -27.18
N ALA A 534 17.39 -98.91 -27.01
CA ALA A 534 16.32 -98.07 -27.52
C ALA A 534 15.56 -97.36 -26.37
N GLY A 535 14.98 -96.19 -26.66
CA GLY A 535 14.21 -95.36 -25.72
C GLY A 535 14.80 -93.94 -25.56
N THR A 536 14.24 -93.14 -24.65
CA THR A 536 14.71 -91.79 -24.33
C THR A 536 14.60 -91.50 -22.82
N MET A 537 15.54 -90.73 -22.27
CA MET A 537 15.51 -90.24 -20.89
C MET A 537 15.81 -88.74 -20.84
N ALA A 538 15.10 -88.01 -19.97
CA ALA A 538 15.35 -86.59 -19.75
C ALA A 538 16.69 -86.37 -19.04
N GLN A 539 17.33 -85.24 -19.33
CA GLN A 539 18.50 -84.78 -18.58
C GLN A 539 18.11 -84.42 -17.14
N GLN A 540 19.04 -84.64 -16.21
CA GLN A 540 18.84 -84.35 -14.80
C GLN A 540 19.83 -83.27 -14.35
N VAL A 541 19.33 -82.11 -13.93
CA VAL A 541 20.14 -80.98 -13.44
C VAL A 541 20.36 -81.13 -11.94
N LEU A 542 21.61 -80.99 -11.48
CA LEU A 542 22.01 -81.07 -10.08
C LEU A 542 22.86 -79.87 -9.69
N ALA A 543 22.80 -79.50 -8.41
CA ALA A 543 23.72 -78.55 -7.82
C ALA A 543 24.90 -79.28 -7.16
N TYR A 544 26.07 -78.66 -7.22
CA TYR A 544 27.22 -79.10 -6.46
C TYR A 544 26.91 -79.06 -4.96
N ASN A 545 27.39 -80.06 -4.25
CA ASN A 545 27.19 -80.32 -2.83
C ASN A 545 25.74 -80.64 -2.41
N GLN A 546 24.94 -81.17 -3.34
CA GLN A 546 23.58 -81.67 -3.09
C GLN A 546 23.48 -83.14 -3.50
N THR A 547 22.96 -83.99 -2.61
CA THR A 547 22.68 -85.40 -2.91
C THR A 547 21.39 -85.56 -3.72
N ALA A 548 21.40 -86.46 -4.70
CA ALA A 548 20.21 -86.80 -5.49
C ALA A 548 20.28 -88.25 -6.00
N LYS A 549 19.12 -88.88 -6.25
CA LYS A 549 19.06 -90.20 -6.89
C LYS A 549 19.13 -90.07 -8.41
N LEU A 550 19.82 -91.00 -9.07
CA LEU A 550 19.76 -91.15 -10.52
C LEU A 550 18.31 -91.43 -10.96
N THR A 551 17.93 -90.92 -12.12
CA THR A 551 16.61 -91.16 -12.69
C THR A 551 16.49 -92.64 -13.08
N LYS A 552 15.34 -93.25 -12.78
CA LYS A 552 15.07 -94.66 -13.10
C LYS A 552 15.22 -94.92 -14.61
N ASN A 553 16.00 -95.94 -14.96
CA ASN A 553 16.21 -96.35 -16.35
C ASN A 553 14.88 -96.69 -17.05
N THR A 554 14.69 -96.13 -18.24
CA THR A 554 13.58 -96.44 -19.16
C THR A 554 14.04 -97.03 -20.48
N PHE A 555 15.36 -97.14 -20.73
CA PHE A 555 15.87 -97.78 -21.94
C PHE A 555 15.61 -99.29 -21.91
N SER A 556 15.48 -99.88 -23.09
CA SER A 556 15.42 -101.33 -23.32
C SER A 556 16.38 -101.73 -24.44
N LYS A 557 16.85 -102.97 -24.45
CA LYS A 557 17.66 -103.51 -25.55
C LYS A 557 17.21 -104.93 -25.85
N GLU A 558 16.95 -105.21 -27.12
CA GLU A 558 16.43 -106.51 -27.52
C GLU A 558 17.41 -107.62 -27.11
N GLN A 559 16.89 -108.65 -26.43
CA GLN A 559 17.66 -109.82 -25.97
C GLN A 559 18.80 -109.52 -24.98
N GLU A 560 18.82 -108.34 -24.34
CA GLU A 560 19.77 -108.01 -23.27
C GLU A 560 19.06 -107.36 -22.06
N GLN A 561 19.56 -107.64 -20.85
CA GLN A 561 19.08 -107.00 -19.61
C GLN A 561 19.97 -105.82 -19.20
N PHE A 562 19.33 -104.74 -18.74
CA PHE A 562 20.02 -103.59 -18.16
C PHE A 562 20.64 -103.96 -16.82
N ILE A 563 21.94 -103.72 -16.65
CA ILE A 563 22.69 -104.06 -15.43
C ILE A 563 23.15 -102.85 -14.62
N GLY A 564 23.10 -101.64 -15.20
CA GLY A 564 23.49 -100.41 -14.53
C GLY A 564 23.94 -99.31 -15.49
N TRP A 565 24.32 -98.17 -14.93
CA TRP A 565 24.93 -97.04 -15.63
C TRP A 565 26.44 -97.08 -15.50
N ASN A 566 27.15 -96.51 -16.46
CA ASN A 566 28.59 -96.32 -16.38
C ASN A 566 29.01 -94.97 -16.96
N THR A 567 30.02 -94.32 -16.40
CA THR A 567 30.57 -93.05 -16.95
C THR A 567 31.29 -93.22 -18.29
N LYS A 568 31.55 -94.46 -18.71
CA LYS A 568 32.14 -94.79 -20.02
C LYS A 568 31.31 -95.82 -20.76
N LYS A 569 31.29 -95.71 -22.09
CA LYS A 569 30.51 -96.55 -22.99
C LYS A 569 30.89 -98.04 -22.92
N ASP A 570 32.18 -98.32 -22.77
CA ASP A 570 32.77 -99.67 -22.71
C ASP A 570 32.65 -100.35 -21.33
N GLY A 571 32.04 -99.67 -20.35
CA GLY A 571 31.90 -100.18 -18.99
C GLY A 571 33.14 -100.02 -18.10
N SER A 572 34.23 -99.40 -18.58
CA SER A 572 35.48 -99.22 -17.81
C SER A 572 35.47 -98.04 -16.83
N GLY A 573 34.40 -97.23 -16.82
CA GLY A 573 34.25 -96.10 -15.91
C GLY A 573 33.62 -96.50 -14.58
N THR A 574 33.26 -95.50 -13.77
CA THR A 574 32.51 -95.69 -12.53
C THR A 574 31.12 -96.21 -12.85
N ALA A 575 30.78 -97.37 -12.28
CA ALA A 575 29.46 -97.98 -12.40
C ALA A 575 28.50 -97.44 -11.34
N TYR A 576 27.24 -97.25 -11.72
CA TYR A 576 26.15 -96.88 -10.84
C TYR A 576 24.95 -97.82 -11.03
N SER A 577 24.35 -98.25 -9.92
CA SER A 577 23.11 -99.02 -9.95
C SER A 577 21.94 -98.15 -10.42
N ASN A 578 20.87 -98.78 -10.91
CA ASN A 578 19.64 -98.06 -11.22
C ASN A 578 19.13 -97.31 -9.98
N GLU A 579 18.73 -96.05 -10.13
CA GLU A 579 18.22 -95.20 -9.05
C GLU A 579 19.20 -94.95 -7.87
N GLN A 580 20.52 -95.16 -8.08
CA GLN A 580 21.53 -94.94 -7.05
C GLN A 580 21.59 -93.47 -6.60
N GLU A 581 21.77 -93.24 -5.30
CA GLU A 581 22.07 -91.92 -4.74
C GLU A 581 23.52 -91.51 -5.06
N ILE A 582 23.69 -90.30 -5.60
CA ILE A 582 24.96 -89.74 -6.05
C ILE A 582 25.20 -88.36 -5.42
N LEU A 583 26.46 -87.96 -5.40
CA LEU A 583 26.93 -86.65 -4.96
C LEU A 583 28.09 -86.21 -5.86
N ASN A 584 28.02 -84.98 -6.38
CA ASN A 584 29.13 -84.28 -7.06
C ASN A 584 29.79 -85.03 -8.22
N LEU A 585 29.04 -85.30 -9.30
CA LEU A 585 29.65 -85.93 -10.48
C LEU A 585 30.62 -85.01 -11.24
N THR A 586 30.48 -83.68 -11.12
CA THR A 586 31.47 -82.70 -11.59
C THR A 586 31.45 -81.45 -10.72
N ALA A 587 32.59 -80.76 -10.60
CA ALA A 587 32.73 -79.46 -9.94
C ALA A 587 32.67 -78.27 -10.92
N GLU A 588 32.64 -78.56 -12.22
CA GLU A 588 32.62 -77.54 -13.28
C GLU A 588 31.28 -76.82 -13.33
N LYS A 589 31.32 -75.50 -13.49
CA LYS A 589 30.13 -74.70 -13.69
C LYS A 589 29.51 -75.05 -15.04
N ASP A 590 28.25 -75.44 -15.01
CA ASP A 590 27.46 -75.86 -16.17
C ASP A 590 28.04 -77.10 -16.89
N GLY A 591 28.79 -77.92 -16.15
CA GLY A 591 29.38 -79.17 -16.66
C GLY A 591 28.32 -80.22 -17.01
N THR A 592 28.65 -81.13 -17.93
CA THR A 592 27.77 -82.25 -18.33
C THR A 592 28.46 -83.59 -18.09
N VAL A 593 27.78 -84.51 -17.42
CA VAL A 593 28.25 -85.88 -17.16
C VAL A 593 27.36 -86.88 -17.88
N THR A 594 27.92 -87.69 -18.76
CA THR A 594 27.17 -88.73 -19.50
C THR A 594 27.26 -90.08 -18.78
N LEU A 595 26.10 -90.71 -18.55
CA LEU A 595 25.98 -92.07 -18.02
C LEU A 595 25.43 -93.00 -19.11
N PHE A 596 26.23 -94.00 -19.47
CA PHE A 596 25.94 -95.00 -20.49
C PHE A 596 25.31 -96.24 -19.87
N ALA A 597 24.16 -96.67 -20.38
CA ALA A 597 23.53 -97.92 -19.99
C ALA A 597 24.46 -99.11 -20.28
N GLN A 598 24.48 -100.10 -19.40
CA GLN A 598 25.25 -101.34 -19.58
C GLN A 598 24.28 -102.52 -19.68
N TRP A 599 24.60 -103.46 -20.56
CA TRP A 599 23.69 -104.51 -20.99
C TRP A 599 24.35 -105.90 -20.97
N LYS A 600 23.56 -106.96 -20.75
CA LYS A 600 24.03 -108.36 -20.73
C LYS A 600 23.05 -109.30 -21.43
N SER A 601 23.54 -110.19 -22.30
CA SER A 601 22.71 -111.16 -23.07
C SER A 601 21.88 -112.09 -22.21
N THR A 602 20.62 -112.35 -22.61
CA THR A 602 19.68 -113.21 -21.87
C THR A 602 20.16 -114.66 -21.74
N THR A 603 20.88 -115.20 -22.73
CA THR A 603 21.46 -116.56 -22.65
C THR A 603 22.52 -116.65 -21.55
N SER A 604 23.43 -115.69 -21.50
CA SER A 604 24.45 -115.62 -20.44
C SER A 604 23.82 -115.38 -19.06
N ALA A 605 22.73 -114.60 -19.00
CA ALA A 605 21.96 -114.42 -17.77
C ALA A 605 21.25 -115.72 -17.30
N LEU A 606 20.75 -116.55 -18.22
CA LEU A 606 20.17 -117.86 -17.91
C LEU A 606 21.22 -118.83 -17.39
N GLU A 607 22.35 -118.92 -18.07
CA GLU A 607 23.47 -119.79 -17.70
C GLU A 607 24.03 -119.42 -16.31
N ASP A 608 24.24 -118.13 -16.05
CA ASP A 608 24.70 -117.64 -14.74
C ASP A 608 23.69 -117.95 -13.63
N LEU A 609 22.38 -117.81 -13.90
CA LEU A 609 21.36 -118.09 -12.89
C LEU A 609 21.28 -119.59 -12.58
N ILE A 610 21.34 -120.45 -13.58
CA ILE A 610 21.40 -121.91 -13.40
C ILE A 610 22.63 -122.28 -12.58
N ASN A 611 23.80 -121.75 -12.95
CA ASN A 611 25.05 -122.02 -12.24
C ASN A 611 25.02 -121.50 -10.79
N GLN A 612 24.45 -120.32 -10.55
CA GLN A 612 24.25 -119.81 -9.20
C GLN A 612 23.31 -120.70 -8.37
N GLU A 613 22.20 -121.12 -8.93
CA GLU A 613 21.25 -121.96 -8.20
C GLU A 613 21.80 -123.37 -7.92
N LYS A 614 22.55 -123.96 -8.85
CA LYS A 614 23.30 -125.20 -8.62
C LYS A 614 24.33 -125.06 -7.49
N ALA A 615 25.01 -123.92 -7.43
CA ALA A 615 26.02 -123.68 -6.40
C ALA A 615 25.43 -123.46 -4.99
N LYS A 616 24.12 -123.25 -4.84
CA LYS A 616 23.49 -122.93 -3.56
C LYS A 616 23.19 -124.14 -2.66
N ASP A 617 23.44 -125.38 -3.11
CA ASP A 617 23.25 -126.65 -2.38
C ASP A 617 22.04 -126.63 -1.42
N ARG A 618 20.87 -126.34 -1.98
CA ARG A 618 19.65 -126.10 -1.20
C ARG A 618 19.12 -127.43 -0.65
N ASP A 619 19.04 -127.57 0.68
CA ASP A 619 18.47 -128.75 1.33
C ASP A 619 16.96 -128.87 1.10
N LYS A 620 16.55 -129.91 0.35
CA LYS A 620 15.14 -130.21 0.01
C LYS A 620 14.23 -130.32 1.25
N ALA A 621 14.75 -130.76 2.41
CA ALA A 621 13.94 -130.89 3.62
C ALA A 621 13.46 -129.53 4.18
N ARG A 622 14.08 -128.42 3.78
CA ARG A 622 13.74 -127.07 4.25
C ARG A 622 12.55 -126.44 3.52
N TYR A 623 12.08 -126.99 2.42
CA TYR A 623 11.03 -126.39 1.59
C TYR A 623 9.76 -127.25 1.54
N THR A 624 8.61 -126.63 1.25
CA THR A 624 7.37 -127.38 1.05
C THR A 624 7.52 -128.28 -0.18
N THR A 625 6.94 -129.48 -0.15
CA THR A 625 7.13 -130.47 -1.23
C THR A 625 6.70 -129.90 -2.59
N GLU A 626 5.61 -129.13 -2.63
CA GLU A 626 5.08 -128.55 -3.85
C GLU A 626 5.97 -127.43 -4.42
N SER A 627 6.40 -126.46 -3.61
CA SER A 627 7.26 -125.36 -4.08
C SER A 627 8.62 -125.86 -4.55
N TRP A 628 9.17 -126.86 -3.83
CA TRP A 628 10.41 -127.49 -4.23
C TRP A 628 10.28 -128.25 -5.55
N ASN A 629 9.22 -129.05 -5.74
CA ASN A 629 9.02 -129.78 -7.00
C ASN A 629 8.87 -128.82 -8.20
N ASN A 630 8.21 -127.67 -8.02
CA ASN A 630 8.10 -126.65 -9.07
C ASN A 630 9.44 -125.99 -9.39
N TYR A 631 10.24 -125.64 -8.39
CA TYR A 631 11.60 -125.14 -8.58
C TYR A 631 12.51 -126.18 -9.25
N GLU A 632 12.51 -127.43 -8.77
CA GLU A 632 13.32 -128.52 -9.31
C GLU A 632 12.94 -128.83 -10.76
N LYS A 633 11.63 -128.78 -11.08
CA LYS A 633 11.13 -128.87 -12.45
C LYS A 633 11.59 -127.69 -13.32
N ALA A 634 11.43 -126.45 -12.85
CA ALA A 634 11.81 -125.26 -13.62
C ALA A 634 13.33 -125.17 -13.84
N LEU A 635 14.14 -125.56 -12.86
CA LEU A 635 15.60 -125.61 -12.99
C LEU A 635 16.00 -126.69 -14.01
N LYS A 636 15.38 -127.87 -13.94
CA LYS A 636 15.65 -128.94 -14.90
C LYS A 636 15.21 -128.58 -16.33
N GLU A 637 14.03 -127.98 -16.49
CA GLU A 637 13.58 -127.45 -17.79
C GLU A 637 14.51 -126.34 -18.29
N ALA A 638 14.98 -125.45 -17.42
CA ALA A 638 15.92 -124.40 -17.79
C ALA A 638 17.28 -124.95 -18.25
N GLU A 639 17.80 -125.97 -17.56
CA GLU A 639 19.01 -126.71 -17.98
C GLU A 639 18.80 -127.42 -19.31
N GLU A 640 17.64 -128.05 -19.50
CA GLU A 640 17.32 -128.78 -20.71
C GLU A 640 17.15 -127.84 -21.91
N VAL A 641 16.49 -126.69 -21.72
CA VAL A 641 16.40 -125.65 -22.75
C VAL A 641 17.79 -125.12 -23.09
N LEU A 642 18.63 -124.80 -22.09
CA LEU A 642 20.01 -124.34 -22.32
C LEU A 642 20.87 -125.37 -23.07
N ALA A 643 20.63 -126.67 -22.84
CA ALA A 643 21.41 -127.75 -23.47
C ALA A 643 20.89 -128.16 -24.86
N THR A 644 19.60 -128.01 -25.15
CA THR A 644 18.95 -128.59 -26.35
C THR A 644 18.62 -127.57 -27.44
N THR A 645 18.64 -126.27 -27.13
CA THR A 645 18.36 -125.23 -28.10
C THR A 645 19.17 -123.98 -27.81
N ASN A 646 19.56 -123.25 -28.86
CA ASN A 646 20.15 -121.92 -28.74
C ASN A 646 19.14 -120.80 -29.03
N ASP A 647 17.84 -121.10 -28.99
CA ASP A 647 16.76 -120.14 -29.25
C ASP A 647 16.65 -119.12 -28.09
N PRO A 648 16.99 -117.84 -28.30
CA PRO A 648 17.00 -116.83 -27.25
C PRO A 648 15.62 -116.58 -26.64
N ALA A 649 14.53 -116.77 -27.39
CA ALA A 649 13.18 -116.60 -26.86
C ALA A 649 12.83 -117.71 -25.87
N LYS A 650 13.29 -118.94 -26.16
CA LYS A 650 13.17 -120.07 -25.22
C LYS A 650 14.07 -119.88 -24.01
N HIS A 651 15.29 -119.37 -24.18
CA HIS A 651 16.15 -119.01 -23.04
C HIS A 651 15.52 -117.92 -22.18
N GLN A 652 14.91 -116.90 -22.78
CA GLN A 652 14.25 -115.84 -22.03
C GLN A 652 13.02 -116.34 -21.27
N ALA A 653 12.23 -117.21 -21.88
CA ALA A 653 11.10 -117.86 -21.20
C ALA A 653 11.57 -118.75 -20.05
N ALA A 654 12.64 -119.54 -20.27
CA ALA A 654 13.26 -120.37 -19.23
C ALA A 654 13.85 -119.53 -18.10
N LEU A 655 14.52 -118.41 -18.40
CA LEU A 655 15.08 -117.48 -17.41
C LEU A 655 13.96 -116.88 -16.56
N ALA A 656 12.92 -116.36 -17.18
CA ALA A 656 11.78 -115.78 -16.47
C ALA A 656 11.07 -116.84 -15.60
N ASN A 657 10.88 -118.05 -16.12
CA ASN A 657 10.25 -119.14 -15.36
C ASN A 657 11.11 -119.60 -14.18
N LEU A 658 12.42 -119.77 -14.38
CA LEU A 658 13.35 -120.15 -13.30
C LEU A 658 13.42 -119.04 -12.23
N GLN A 659 13.56 -117.78 -12.62
CA GLN A 659 13.54 -116.63 -11.70
C GLN A 659 12.25 -116.60 -10.89
N LYS A 660 11.11 -116.82 -11.54
CA LYS A 660 9.80 -116.86 -10.89
C LYS A 660 9.70 -118.05 -9.93
N ALA A 661 10.21 -119.21 -10.30
CA ALA A 661 10.22 -120.38 -9.42
C ALA A 661 11.13 -120.18 -8.19
N ILE A 662 12.31 -119.56 -8.36
CA ILE A 662 13.22 -119.21 -7.25
C ILE A 662 12.55 -118.21 -6.30
N ALA A 663 11.93 -117.16 -6.83
CA ALA A 663 11.24 -116.16 -6.03
C ALA A 663 10.06 -116.76 -5.24
N ASN A 664 9.48 -117.86 -5.73
CA ASN A 664 8.33 -118.53 -5.13
C ASN A 664 8.68 -119.74 -4.25
N LEU A 665 9.97 -119.99 -3.94
CA LEU A 665 10.36 -121.04 -3.00
C LEU A 665 9.83 -120.73 -1.58
N VAL A 666 9.15 -121.70 -0.96
CA VAL A 666 8.55 -121.52 0.39
C VAL A 666 9.18 -122.49 1.39
N LEU A 667 9.76 -121.94 2.45
CA LEU A 667 10.37 -122.70 3.56
C LEU A 667 9.30 -123.39 4.43
N ARG A 668 9.56 -124.62 4.90
CA ARG A 668 8.74 -125.31 5.91
C ARG A 668 8.95 -124.66 7.28
N ALA A 669 7.87 -124.50 8.05
CA ALA A 669 7.95 -123.97 9.41
C ALA A 669 8.61 -124.97 10.39
N PRO A 670 9.56 -124.56 11.24
CA PRO A 670 10.26 -125.45 12.18
C PRO A 670 9.40 -125.84 13.41
N GLN A 671 9.51 -127.10 13.86
CA GLN A 671 8.99 -127.57 15.15
C GLN A 671 9.96 -127.16 16.28
N ILE A 672 9.46 -126.52 17.34
CA ILE A 672 10.26 -125.97 18.45
C ILE A 672 10.62 -127.08 19.45
N GLY A 673 11.90 -127.23 19.75
CA GLY A 673 12.42 -128.09 20.83
C GLY A 673 13.45 -127.33 21.68
N ASN A 674 13.21 -127.32 23.00
CA ASN A 674 13.98 -126.64 24.03
C ASN A 674 15.44 -127.14 24.19
N ASN A 675 16.26 -126.25 24.78
CA ASN A 675 17.51 -126.44 25.54
C ASN A 675 18.88 -126.10 24.91
N SER A 676 19.66 -125.42 25.78
CA SER A 676 21.12 -125.38 25.97
C SER A 676 22.01 -124.43 25.14
N THR A 677 22.36 -123.31 25.78
CA THR A 677 23.71 -122.82 26.19
C THR A 677 25.00 -123.09 25.38
N ILE A 678 25.85 -122.03 25.35
CA ILE A 678 27.35 -121.99 25.28
C ILE A 678 27.93 -122.24 23.87
N GLN A 679 28.97 -121.57 23.35
CA GLN A 679 29.82 -120.41 23.67
C GLN A 679 30.70 -120.13 22.43
N THR A 680 31.19 -118.88 22.34
CA THR A 680 32.51 -118.37 21.83
C THR A 680 33.10 -118.91 20.50
N THR A 681 33.59 -118.06 19.59
CA THR A 681 34.85 -117.30 19.77
C THR A 681 35.07 -116.23 18.68
N ASN A 682 35.45 -115.04 19.17
CA ASN A 682 36.36 -114.02 18.63
C ASN A 682 36.87 -114.08 17.17
N THR A 683 36.81 -112.93 16.48
CA THR A 683 38.04 -112.20 16.10
C THR A 683 37.81 -110.70 15.80
N LYS A 684 38.79 -109.92 16.25
CA LYS A 684 38.98 -108.46 16.28
C LYS A 684 38.86 -107.75 14.90
N ARG A 685 38.43 -106.48 14.87
CA ARG A 685 39.32 -105.27 14.91
C ARG A 685 38.57 -103.93 14.74
N TYR A 686 38.79 -103.06 15.73
CA TYR A 686 38.85 -101.58 15.80
C TYR A 686 37.88 -100.68 15.03
N THR A 687 37.06 -99.93 15.80
CA THR A 687 36.99 -98.46 15.69
C THR A 687 36.65 -97.83 17.04
N THR A 688 37.38 -96.77 17.35
CA THR A 688 37.34 -95.91 18.53
C THR A 688 35.96 -95.26 18.70
N VAL A 689 35.31 -95.44 19.85
CA VAL A 689 34.17 -94.63 20.29
C VAL A 689 34.41 -94.21 21.74
N LYS A 690 34.72 -92.94 21.95
CA LYS A 690 34.58 -92.29 23.26
C LYS A 690 33.23 -91.57 23.29
N ARG A 691 32.28 -92.20 23.98
CA ARG A 691 31.09 -91.64 24.66
C ARG A 691 31.58 -90.94 25.96
N TYR A 692 30.99 -89.95 26.61
CA TYR A 692 29.61 -89.40 26.80
C TYR A 692 29.77 -88.02 27.56
N PRO A 693 28.74 -87.22 27.91
CA PRO A 693 27.34 -87.63 28.16
C PRO A 693 26.22 -86.80 27.53
N LEU A 694 25.12 -87.51 27.36
CA LEU A 694 23.74 -87.03 27.31
C LEU A 694 23.23 -86.79 28.74
N THR A 695 22.56 -85.66 28.96
CA THR A 695 21.42 -85.43 29.87
C THR A 695 20.80 -84.07 29.47
N GLY A 696 19.49 -83.85 29.35
CA GLY A 696 18.33 -84.69 29.60
C GLY A 696 17.06 -84.11 28.94
N PHE A 697 16.12 -85.00 28.67
CA PHE A 697 14.68 -84.75 28.50
C PHE A 697 14.00 -84.73 29.88
N LEU A 698 12.89 -83.99 30.03
CA LEU A 698 11.69 -84.22 30.88
C LEU A 698 10.79 -82.95 30.75
N ASN A 699 9.62 -83.00 30.07
CA ASN A 699 8.25 -83.37 30.53
C ASN A 699 7.52 -82.35 31.45
N ASN A 700 6.47 -81.68 30.89
CA ASN A 700 5.04 -81.52 31.32
C ASN A 700 4.65 -81.09 32.78
N PRO A 701 3.39 -80.70 33.14
CA PRO A 701 2.23 -80.05 32.45
C PRO A 701 1.52 -78.88 33.24
N ASP A 702 0.50 -78.27 32.60
CA ASP A 702 -0.80 -77.67 33.05
C ASP A 702 -0.95 -76.49 34.04
N PHE A 703 -1.61 -75.40 33.56
CA PHE A 703 -2.94 -74.80 33.95
C PHE A 703 -3.03 -73.33 33.45
N LEU A 704 -3.91 -73.00 32.48
CA LEU A 704 -5.28 -72.42 32.59
C LEU A 704 -5.29 -71.00 33.24
N VAL A 705 -5.75 -69.90 32.61
CA VAL A 705 -7.17 -69.46 32.47
C VAL A 705 -7.21 -68.01 31.89
N ILE A 706 -8.04 -67.81 30.83
CA ILE A 706 -9.02 -66.71 30.52
C ILE A 706 -8.59 -65.23 30.72
N GLY A 707 -8.84 -64.25 29.84
CA GLY A 707 -9.59 -64.15 28.58
C GLY A 707 -10.22 -62.75 28.39
N ILE A 708 -10.84 -62.55 27.21
CA ILE A 708 -11.97 -61.63 26.89
C ILE A 708 -11.58 -60.13 26.70
N ALA A 709 -12.07 -59.31 25.76
CA ALA A 709 -13.01 -59.30 24.62
C ALA A 709 -12.59 -58.11 23.72
N SER A 710 -12.61 -58.15 22.38
CA SER A 710 -13.73 -58.11 21.40
C SER A 710 -14.32 -56.72 21.10
N VAL A 711 -14.53 -56.50 19.78
CA VAL A 711 -15.48 -55.56 19.09
C VAL A 711 -15.01 -54.10 19.00
N GLY A 712 -15.06 -53.36 17.89
CA GLY A 712 -15.60 -53.58 16.55
C GLY A 712 -16.21 -52.27 16.01
N ILE A 713 -15.88 -51.92 14.76
CA ILE A 713 -16.72 -51.27 13.73
C ILE A 713 -17.18 -49.79 13.89
N ALA A 714 -17.25 -49.13 12.72
CA ALA A 714 -18.02 -47.95 12.28
C ALA A 714 -17.35 -46.56 12.42
N LEU A 715 -17.08 -45.80 11.34
CA LEU A 715 -17.93 -45.17 10.29
C LEU A 715 -18.34 -43.72 10.65
N VAL A 716 -18.10 -42.83 9.66
CA VAL A 716 -18.77 -41.53 9.38
C VAL A 716 -18.53 -40.35 10.33
N GLY A 717 -17.80 -39.35 9.81
CA GLY A 717 -18.41 -38.12 9.30
C GLY A 717 -18.90 -37.02 10.25
N LEU A 718 -18.47 -35.81 9.89
CA LEU A 718 -19.13 -34.51 10.01
C LEU A 718 -19.10 -33.72 11.34
N ASN A 719 -18.64 -32.48 11.14
CA ASN A 719 -19.08 -31.23 11.76
C ASN A 719 -18.71 -30.92 13.21
N GLY A 720 -17.93 -29.83 13.34
CA GLY A 720 -18.50 -28.65 13.99
C GLY A 720 -17.71 -28.07 15.16
N ARG A 721 -16.99 -26.96 14.87
CA ARG A 721 -16.97 -25.70 15.64
C ARG A 721 -16.84 -25.76 17.19
N ARG A 722 -15.75 -25.19 17.73
CA ARG A 722 -15.64 -23.81 18.26
C ARG A 722 -14.62 -23.70 19.42
N ASN A 723 -13.68 -22.77 19.23
CA ASN A 723 -13.03 -21.85 20.18
C ASN A 723 -13.44 -21.92 21.67
N LYS A 724 -12.46 -22.01 22.57
CA LYS A 724 -11.84 -20.89 23.32
C LYS A 724 -11.05 -21.42 24.54
N ARG A 725 -9.73 -21.20 24.54
CA ARG A 725 -9.06 -20.27 25.47
C ARG A 725 -7.71 -19.87 24.90
#